data_AF-A0A9P6F8W1-F1
#
_entry.id   AF-A0A9P6F8W1-F1
#
_cell.length_a   1.000
_cell.length_b   1.000
_cell.length_c   1.000
_cell.angle_alpha   90.00
_cell.angle_beta   90.00
_cell.angle_gamma   90.00
#
_symmetry.space_group_name_H-M   'P 1'
#
loop_
_entity.id
_entity.type
_entity.pdbx_description
1 polymer ?
#
loop_
_entity_poly.entity_id
_entity_poly.type
_entity_poly.pdbx_seq_one_letter_code
_entity_poly.pdbx_strand_id
1 'polypeptide(L)'
;MTSPASSLHQPQLAQTSPIEIPELLEKIHAFIPLRALRHSVIYVCRQWFLINRHHITPRELVWEYHYQNESMNKAVPILAYLGRIKLYFRSVNQEQCQIENRQWKVFFKALKGTHTQRLQYLQQQRDQEQGQGTKVVRRRLLYEPTPILDFNLSGTYPSTKVYELIPYLSHVTFLRIDQNSDHHVYPNKIFQGCPHLLRLYVGSKTRVEMVDDWLPSAPEEQQLFTLRELILHNAYLKQERLEEFLGFTPHLTDLHLSNLSIKGNSAISPDQWYDCRALLAVIKSLGLPLKTFHFSVYMRHQGSWDALVDEDLFKSICQDSREWTFAMGDLTPQLFQNIQCLTNTLTTLNMVNRHTSFYTSDSKLHLFLCTSPQLLHLRIPRTIYHMSYLDLYHRIPSVVIGDRSIAAQETEAARYPDPGVWACRGLRTLHIALETPDGHRTKIRLEYSRVAFGYITKVCPALIELEIHARGRYAFQQYDLAGGFCLLAGLRDLERLRVPEVPQKNVGKLHDMDWITSPRNLFSSTGQQNREERRKVVSQWRGLLLAEANKDSKRLKMLGDEFQRHEGNTLGWEYCDNRLREALGRVGLLSDVKMMIERIDGFATEAETKAGTDQKEGGRGRESFECWPHLQRIGLGSYSPFGLQSVDQELQRLFPAQFDLGPKEEYM
;
A
#
# COMPACT_ATOMS: atom_id res chain seq x y z
N MET A 1 -25.42 -42.99 68.57
CA MET A 1 -25.78 -42.50 67.22
C MET A 1 -24.55 -41.86 66.62
N THR A 2 -24.00 -42.45 65.57
CA THR A 2 -22.74 -42.05 64.93
C THR A 2 -23.01 -41.50 63.53
N SER A 3 -22.76 -40.22 63.29
CA SER A 3 -22.88 -39.62 61.96
C SER A 3 -21.77 -40.13 61.03
N PRO A 4 -22.06 -40.37 59.74
CA PRO A 4 -21.04 -40.77 58.76
C PRO A 4 -20.11 -39.59 58.44
N ALA A 5 -18.82 -39.88 58.26
CA ALA A 5 -17.84 -38.87 57.89
C ALA A 5 -18.04 -38.42 56.43
N SER A 6 -18.32 -37.13 56.22
CA SER A 6 -18.44 -36.52 54.89
C SER A 6 -17.10 -36.58 54.17
N SER A 7 -17.03 -37.35 53.08
CA SER A 7 -15.83 -37.41 52.23
C SER A 7 -15.57 -36.05 51.59
N LEU A 8 -14.44 -35.44 51.92
CA LEU A 8 -13.92 -34.25 51.25
C LEU A 8 -13.64 -34.58 49.78
N HIS A 9 -14.58 -34.27 48.89
CA HIS A 9 -14.31 -34.23 47.46
C HIS A 9 -13.22 -33.20 47.20
N GLN A 10 -12.01 -33.66 46.91
CA GLN A 10 -11.00 -32.81 46.30
C GLN A 10 -11.60 -32.25 45.00
N PRO A 11 -11.65 -30.91 44.82
CA PRO A 11 -12.11 -30.36 43.56
C PRO A 11 -11.16 -30.83 42.47
N GLN A 12 -11.67 -31.61 41.51
CA GLN A 12 -10.91 -31.96 40.32
C GLN A 12 -10.51 -30.66 39.64
N LEU A 13 -9.19 -30.43 39.53
CA LEU A 13 -8.65 -29.32 38.75
C LEU A 13 -9.19 -29.47 37.33
N ALA A 14 -10.08 -28.56 36.93
CA ALA A 14 -10.60 -28.52 35.57
C ALA A 14 -9.40 -28.43 34.62
N GLN A 15 -9.27 -29.38 33.70
CA GLN A 15 -8.20 -29.38 32.72
C GLN A 15 -8.33 -28.11 31.88
N THR A 16 -7.33 -27.23 31.97
CA THR A 16 -7.26 -26.00 31.18
C THR A 16 -7.36 -26.36 29.71
N SER A 17 -8.33 -25.78 29.01
CA SER A 17 -8.52 -26.08 27.60
C SER A 17 -7.31 -25.58 26.81
N PRO A 18 -6.81 -26.30 25.79
CA PRO A 18 -5.76 -25.79 24.91
C PRO A 18 -6.11 -24.45 24.24
N ILE A 19 -7.41 -24.13 24.12
CA ILE A 19 -7.93 -22.87 23.60
C ILE A 19 -7.77 -21.72 24.62
N GLU A 20 -7.62 -22.02 25.91
CA GLU A 20 -7.40 -21.01 26.95
C GLU A 20 -5.94 -20.55 27.05
N ILE A 21 -5.00 -21.27 26.43
CA ILE A 21 -3.56 -20.97 26.40
C ILE A 21 -3.26 -19.92 25.31
N PRO A 22 -2.90 -18.66 25.65
CA PRO A 22 -2.73 -17.59 24.68
C PRO A 22 -1.67 -17.88 23.60
N GLU A 23 -0.58 -18.55 23.96
CA GLU A 23 0.53 -18.89 23.08
C GLU A 23 0.14 -19.92 22.01
N LEU A 24 -0.79 -20.83 22.34
CA LEU A 24 -1.37 -21.75 21.36
C LEU A 24 -2.33 -20.99 20.43
N LEU A 25 -3.11 -20.05 20.96
CA LEU A 25 -3.97 -19.21 20.13
C LEU A 25 -3.16 -18.32 19.18
N GLU A 26 -2.06 -17.69 19.61
CA GLU A 26 -1.17 -16.94 18.73
C GLU A 26 -0.59 -17.80 17.60
N LYS A 27 -0.17 -19.04 17.92
CA LYS A 27 0.26 -20.02 16.90
C LYS A 27 -0.88 -20.39 15.95
N ILE A 28 -2.09 -20.63 16.44
CA ILE A 28 -3.27 -20.91 15.60
C ILE A 28 -3.58 -19.72 14.69
N HIS A 29 -3.58 -18.50 15.21
CA HIS A 29 -3.83 -17.28 14.44
C HIS A 29 -2.78 -17.06 13.33
N ALA A 30 -1.53 -17.47 13.54
CA ALA A 30 -0.49 -17.42 12.51
C ALA A 30 -0.78 -18.30 11.27
N PHE A 31 -1.63 -19.33 11.40
CA PHE A 31 -2.12 -20.14 10.28
C PHE A 31 -3.43 -19.63 9.66
N ILE A 32 -4.15 -18.73 10.33
CA ILE A 32 -5.41 -18.19 9.82
C ILE A 32 -5.12 -16.96 8.94
N PRO A 33 -5.63 -16.91 7.69
CA PRO A 33 -5.45 -15.75 6.83
C PRO A 33 -5.94 -14.45 7.50
N LEU A 34 -5.20 -13.35 7.35
CA LEU A 34 -5.52 -12.07 7.99
C LEU A 34 -6.95 -11.56 7.70
N ARG A 35 -7.54 -11.93 6.55
CA ARG A 35 -8.96 -11.66 6.23
C ARG A 35 -9.90 -12.42 7.19
N ALA A 36 -9.66 -13.70 7.46
CA ALA A 36 -10.44 -14.48 8.43
C ALA A 36 -10.20 -14.04 9.89
N LEU A 37 -8.96 -13.63 10.23
CA LEU A 37 -8.67 -13.00 11.53
C LEU A 37 -9.50 -11.73 11.77
N ARG A 38 -9.72 -10.93 10.72
CA ARG A 38 -10.49 -9.68 10.78
C ARG A 38 -12.00 -9.86 10.77
N HIS A 39 -12.51 -10.82 9.98
CA HIS A 39 -13.94 -10.92 9.66
C HIS A 39 -14.65 -12.11 10.30
N SER A 40 -13.93 -13.12 10.82
CA SER A 40 -14.54 -14.35 11.34
C SER A 40 -14.16 -14.59 12.80
N VAL A 41 -12.86 -14.46 13.11
CA VAL A 41 -12.30 -14.71 14.44
C VAL A 41 -12.84 -13.77 15.52
N ILE A 42 -13.28 -12.56 15.15
CA ILE A 42 -13.93 -11.61 16.07
C ILE A 42 -15.23 -12.13 16.69
N TYR A 43 -15.88 -13.10 16.05
CA TYR A 43 -17.15 -13.68 16.48
C TYR A 43 -16.99 -14.99 17.26
N VAL A 44 -15.76 -15.52 17.41
CA VAL A 44 -15.52 -16.81 18.08
C VAL A 44 -15.71 -16.69 19.59
N CYS A 45 -14.90 -15.87 20.26
CA CYS A 45 -15.07 -15.55 21.68
C CYS A 45 -14.26 -14.30 22.07
N ARG A 46 -14.49 -13.80 23.29
CA ARG A 46 -13.80 -12.61 23.81
C ARG A 46 -12.28 -12.78 23.88
N GLN A 47 -11.77 -13.97 24.22
CA GLN A 47 -10.32 -14.23 24.28
C GLN A 47 -9.68 -14.14 22.88
N TRP A 48 -10.31 -14.75 21.88
CA TRP A 48 -9.87 -14.69 20.49
C TRP A 48 -9.88 -13.24 19.97
N PHE A 49 -10.94 -12.48 20.24
CA PHE A 49 -10.98 -11.05 19.93
C PHE A 49 -9.84 -10.26 20.57
N LEU A 50 -9.57 -10.48 21.87
CA LEU A 50 -8.54 -9.74 22.60
C LEU A 50 -7.12 -10.03 22.12
N ILE A 51 -6.81 -11.30 21.81
CA ILE A 51 -5.50 -11.67 21.23
C ILE A 51 -5.36 -11.06 19.83
N ASN A 52 -6.41 -11.14 19.00
CA ASN A 52 -6.41 -10.58 17.64
C ASN A 52 -6.62 -9.07 17.55
N ARG A 53 -6.80 -8.33 18.66
CA ARG A 53 -7.15 -6.89 18.65
C ARG A 53 -6.21 -6.06 17.78
N HIS A 54 -4.94 -6.45 17.73
CA HIS A 54 -3.87 -5.82 16.95
C HIS A 54 -3.88 -6.18 15.44
N HIS A 55 -4.55 -7.27 15.04
CA HIS A 55 -4.77 -7.67 13.64
C HIS A 55 -6.09 -7.12 13.07
N ILE A 56 -7.14 -7.07 13.90
CA ILE A 56 -8.51 -6.62 13.59
C ILE A 56 -8.48 -5.12 13.30
N THR A 57 -8.17 -4.33 14.33
CA THR A 57 -8.03 -2.88 14.30
C THR A 57 -6.63 -2.53 14.78
N PRO A 58 -5.59 -2.68 13.94
CA PRO A 58 -4.29 -2.09 14.22
C PRO A 58 -4.49 -0.58 14.32
N ARG A 59 -4.59 -0.07 15.55
CA ARG A 59 -4.68 1.37 15.81
C ARG A 59 -3.37 1.97 15.32
N GLU A 60 -3.48 2.74 14.25
CA GLU A 60 -2.40 3.30 13.46
C GLU A 60 -2.44 4.81 13.68
N LEU A 61 -1.41 5.35 14.32
CA LEU A 61 -1.21 6.80 14.37
C LEU A 61 -0.32 7.20 13.21
N VAL A 62 -0.93 7.85 12.22
CA VAL A 62 -0.20 8.62 11.22
C VAL A 62 0.03 10.00 11.84
N TRP A 63 1.29 10.34 12.07
CA TRP A 63 1.75 11.64 12.57
C TRP A 63 2.41 12.38 11.42
N GLU A 64 1.80 13.48 10.95
CA GLU A 64 2.37 14.37 9.96
C GLU A 64 2.77 15.68 10.62
N TYR A 65 3.92 16.24 10.23
CA TYR A 65 4.44 17.50 10.75
C TYR A 65 3.45 18.69 10.67
N HIS A 66 2.48 18.63 9.75
CA HIS A 66 1.41 19.61 9.57
C HIS A 66 0.42 19.71 10.75
N TYR A 67 0.41 18.75 11.69
CA TYR A 67 -0.54 18.79 12.79
C TYR A 67 -0.26 19.92 13.78
N GLN A 68 -1.31 20.71 14.06
CA GLN A 68 -1.32 21.71 15.11
C GLN A 68 -1.18 21.02 16.48
N ASN A 69 -0.59 21.72 17.46
CA ASN A 69 -0.32 21.20 18.81
C ASN A 69 -1.56 20.60 19.49
N GLU A 70 -2.76 21.11 19.23
CA GLU A 70 -4.02 20.57 19.75
C GLU A 70 -4.29 19.12 19.32
N SER A 71 -3.94 18.76 18.08
CA SER A 71 -4.09 17.40 17.57
C SER A 71 -3.11 16.45 18.26
N MET A 72 -1.92 16.93 18.61
CA MET A 72 -0.94 16.14 19.37
C MET A 72 -1.42 15.85 20.79
N ASN A 73 -2.02 16.83 21.47
CA ASN A 73 -2.59 16.65 22.81
C ASN A 73 -3.71 15.59 22.81
N LYS A 74 -4.44 15.44 21.70
CA LYS A 74 -5.44 14.38 21.49
C LYS A 74 -4.80 13.02 21.14
N ALA A 75 -3.70 13.00 20.39
CA ALA A 75 -2.99 11.77 20.00
C ALA A 75 -2.19 11.15 21.16
N VAL A 76 -1.60 11.96 22.05
CA VAL A 76 -0.72 11.49 23.13
C VAL A 76 -1.37 10.45 24.06
N PRO A 77 -2.60 10.64 24.58
CA PRO A 77 -3.29 9.64 25.40
C PRO A 77 -3.57 8.30 24.68
N ILE A 78 -3.60 8.31 23.34
CA ILE A 78 -3.93 7.13 22.53
C ILE A 78 -2.69 6.24 22.35
N LEU A 79 -1.47 6.79 22.44
CA LEU A 79 -0.19 6.07 22.23
C LEU A 79 -0.09 4.75 22.98
N ALA A 80 -0.60 4.69 24.22
CA ALA A 80 -0.61 3.48 25.04
C ALA A 80 -1.34 2.29 24.39
N TYR A 81 -2.23 2.53 23.43
CA TYR A 81 -3.07 1.51 22.82
C TYR A 81 -2.73 1.24 21.34
N LEU A 82 -1.70 1.88 20.80
CA LEU A 82 -1.34 1.78 19.39
C LEU A 82 -0.45 0.57 19.11
N GLY A 83 -0.86 -0.21 18.10
CA GLY A 83 0.00 -1.26 17.55
C GLY A 83 0.95 -0.74 16.46
N ARG A 84 0.62 0.41 15.85
CA ARG A 84 1.36 0.97 14.71
C ARG A 84 1.53 2.47 14.81
N ILE A 85 2.73 2.96 14.51
CA ILE A 85 3.06 4.39 14.47
C ILE A 85 3.76 4.68 13.16
N LYS A 86 3.31 5.72 12.45
CA LYS A 86 3.97 6.26 11.27
C LYS A 86 4.24 7.74 11.48
N LEU A 87 5.49 8.15 11.45
CA LEU A 87 5.90 9.54 11.60
C LEU A 87 6.42 10.07 10.26
N TYR A 88 5.92 11.22 9.83
CA TYR A 88 6.22 11.88 8.57
C TYR A 88 6.70 13.31 8.80
N PHE A 89 8.02 13.52 8.68
CA PHE A 89 8.67 14.82 8.83
C PHE A 89 8.99 15.44 7.45
N ARG A 90 8.92 16.76 7.34
CA ARG A 90 9.15 17.45 6.06
C ARG A 90 9.79 18.81 6.31
N SER A 91 11.05 18.76 6.70
CA SER A 91 11.90 19.95 6.72
C SER A 91 12.02 20.55 5.32
N VAL A 92 11.59 21.80 5.18
CA VAL A 92 11.81 22.67 4.01
C VAL A 92 12.54 23.96 4.43
N ASN A 93 12.51 24.35 5.71
CA ASN A 93 13.24 25.51 6.23
C ASN A 93 13.63 25.38 7.73
N GLN A 94 14.46 26.32 8.21
CA GLN A 94 15.01 26.32 9.58
C GLN A 94 13.94 26.54 10.67
N GLU A 95 12.87 27.28 10.38
CA GLU A 95 11.76 27.50 11.32
C GLU A 95 10.95 26.20 11.55
N GLN A 96 10.68 25.45 10.48
CA GLN A 96 10.06 24.12 10.56
C GLN A 96 10.90 23.18 11.41
N CYS A 97 12.24 23.19 11.29
CA CYS A 97 13.11 22.39 12.16
C CYS A 97 12.90 22.69 13.66
N GLN A 98 12.55 23.93 14.05
CA GLN A 98 12.23 24.23 15.45
C GLN A 98 10.89 23.67 15.89
N ILE A 99 9.86 23.75 15.03
CA ILE A 99 8.54 23.18 15.29
C ILE A 99 8.65 21.65 15.37
N GLU A 100 9.28 21.01 14.39
CA GLU A 100 9.55 19.56 14.37
C GLU A 100 10.29 19.11 15.63
N ASN A 101 11.29 19.87 16.12
CA ASN A 101 12.00 19.55 17.36
C ASN A 101 11.11 19.68 18.62
N ARG A 102 10.17 20.63 18.66
CA ARG A 102 9.15 20.70 19.73
C ARG A 102 8.18 19.51 19.66
N GLN A 103 7.64 19.21 18.48
CA GLN A 103 6.75 18.07 18.26
C GLN A 103 7.43 16.75 18.64
N TRP A 104 8.69 16.58 18.21
CA TRP A 104 9.54 15.45 18.55
C TRP A 104 9.69 15.27 20.05
N LYS A 105 10.00 16.34 20.81
CA LYS A 105 10.13 16.27 22.27
C LYS A 105 8.84 15.84 22.96
N VAL A 106 7.68 16.29 22.49
CA VAL A 106 6.38 15.87 23.03
C VAL A 106 6.10 14.40 22.71
N PHE A 107 6.26 13.99 21.45
CA PHE A 107 6.11 12.59 21.02
C PHE A 107 7.04 11.67 21.81
N PHE A 108 8.33 12.03 21.91
CA PHE A 108 9.35 11.30 22.65
C PHE A 108 9.00 11.13 24.13
N LYS A 109 8.58 12.21 24.81
CA LYS A 109 8.14 12.16 26.20
C LYS A 109 6.93 11.23 26.37
N ALA A 110 5.98 11.27 25.45
CA ALA A 110 4.79 10.42 25.48
C ALA A 110 5.09 8.95 25.20
N LEU A 111 5.99 8.65 24.25
CA LEU A 111 6.48 7.30 23.98
C LEU A 111 7.22 6.72 25.18
N LYS A 112 8.13 7.49 25.79
CA LYS A 112 8.84 7.10 27.03
C LYS A 112 7.87 6.85 28.18
N GLY A 113 6.86 7.71 28.36
CA GLY A 113 5.81 7.54 29.36
C GLY A 113 5.02 6.24 29.14
N THR A 114 4.57 6.02 27.90
CA THR A 114 3.87 4.80 27.45
C THR A 114 4.68 3.53 27.72
N HIS A 115 5.97 3.54 27.35
CA HIS A 115 6.87 2.41 27.59
C HIS A 115 7.05 2.13 29.09
N THR A 116 7.28 3.17 29.89
CA THR A 116 7.40 3.07 31.35
C THR A 116 6.14 2.49 31.98
N GLN A 117 4.96 2.99 31.60
CA GLN A 117 3.66 2.51 32.05
C GLN A 117 3.46 1.02 31.70
N ARG A 118 3.90 0.59 30.51
CA ARG A 118 3.82 -0.80 30.08
C ARG A 118 4.77 -1.72 30.85
N LEU A 119 6.00 -1.28 31.15
CA LEU A 119 6.91 -2.04 32.02
C LEU A 119 6.33 -2.20 33.44
N GLN A 120 5.74 -1.13 33.99
CA GLN A 120 5.02 -1.19 35.27
C GLN A 120 3.84 -2.17 35.23
N TYR A 121 3.06 -2.17 34.14
CA TYR A 121 1.95 -3.11 33.95
C TYR A 121 2.42 -4.58 33.95
N LEU A 122 3.49 -4.89 33.20
CA LEU A 122 4.07 -6.24 33.13
C LEU A 122 4.67 -6.68 34.47
N GLN A 123 5.28 -5.75 35.22
CA GLN A 123 5.76 -6.05 36.58
C GLN A 123 4.59 -6.40 37.50
N GLN A 124 3.53 -5.57 37.52
CA GLN A 124 2.33 -5.81 38.32
C GLN A 124 1.59 -7.11 37.95
N GLN A 125 1.72 -7.60 36.72
CA GLN A 125 1.21 -8.93 36.35
C GLN A 125 2.05 -10.04 37.01
N ARG A 126 3.38 -10.01 36.87
CA ARG A 126 4.28 -11.00 37.49
C ARG A 126 4.16 -11.03 39.02
N ASP A 127 4.05 -9.86 39.66
CA ASP A 127 3.88 -9.75 41.11
C ASP A 127 2.55 -10.38 41.57
N GLN A 128 1.47 -10.25 40.77
CA GLN A 128 0.16 -10.86 41.07
C GLN A 128 0.12 -12.36 40.80
N GLU A 129 0.88 -12.85 39.82
CA GLU A 129 1.04 -14.29 39.55
C GLU A 129 1.82 -14.98 40.70
N GLN A 130 2.81 -14.29 41.28
CA GLN A 130 3.58 -14.80 42.41
C GLN A 130 2.83 -14.68 43.76
N GLY A 131 1.97 -13.68 43.92
CA GLY A 131 1.33 -13.30 45.19
C GLY A 131 0.15 -14.15 45.70
N GLN A 132 0.04 -15.43 45.32
CA GLN A 132 -0.91 -16.46 45.79
C GLN A 132 -2.25 -15.99 46.39
N GLY A 133 -3.36 -16.09 45.62
CA GLY A 133 -4.68 -15.82 46.22
C GLY A 133 -5.95 -16.04 45.39
N THR A 134 -5.92 -16.75 44.25
CA THR A 134 -7.07 -17.28 43.44
C THR A 134 -8.25 -16.37 43.07
N LYS A 135 -8.39 -15.15 43.59
CA LYS A 135 -9.39 -14.17 43.14
C LYS A 135 -8.92 -13.60 41.81
N VAL A 136 -9.26 -14.30 40.73
CA VAL A 136 -9.13 -13.84 39.36
C VAL A 136 -9.93 -12.55 39.21
N VAL A 137 -9.27 -11.41 39.45
CA VAL A 137 -9.84 -10.10 39.20
C VAL A 137 -10.14 -10.05 37.71
N ARG A 138 -11.43 -10.00 37.34
CA ARG A 138 -11.90 -9.81 35.96
C ARG A 138 -11.50 -8.41 35.48
N ARG A 139 -10.21 -8.24 35.17
CA ARG A 139 -9.61 -6.99 34.69
C ARG A 139 -10.32 -6.55 33.40
N ARG A 140 -10.43 -5.23 33.20
CA ARG A 140 -10.93 -4.66 31.95
C ARG A 140 -9.84 -4.77 30.86
N LEU A 141 -9.71 -5.96 30.27
CA LEU A 141 -8.75 -6.30 29.19
C LEU A 141 -8.81 -5.36 27.96
N LEU A 142 -9.83 -4.52 27.87
CA LEU A 142 -9.98 -3.47 26.84
C LEU A 142 -8.95 -2.33 26.96
N TYR A 143 -8.33 -2.14 28.12
CA TYR A 143 -7.39 -1.03 28.40
C TYR A 143 -5.94 -1.50 28.68
N GLU A 144 -5.57 -2.72 28.29
CA GLU A 144 -4.18 -3.14 28.39
C GLU A 144 -3.30 -2.41 27.35
N PRO A 145 -2.16 -1.82 27.74
CA PRO A 145 -1.26 -1.17 26.80
C PRO A 145 -0.79 -2.11 25.69
N THR A 146 -0.94 -1.68 24.45
CA THR A 146 -0.55 -2.48 23.26
C THR A 146 0.96 -2.30 23.02
N PRO A 147 1.73 -3.37 22.73
CA PRO A 147 3.07 -3.20 22.16
C PRO A 147 3.00 -2.45 20.84
N ILE A 148 3.94 -1.53 20.60
CA ILE A 148 4.18 -0.97 19.27
C ILE A 148 4.91 -2.06 18.48
N LEU A 149 4.25 -2.60 17.45
CA LEU A 149 4.75 -3.71 16.64
C LEU A 149 5.29 -3.24 15.27
N ASP A 150 4.80 -2.11 14.79
CA ASP A 150 5.06 -1.50 13.47
C ASP A 150 5.45 -0.03 13.71
N PHE A 151 6.70 0.32 13.42
CA PHE A 151 7.22 1.67 13.57
C PHE A 151 7.83 2.15 12.26
N ASN A 152 7.19 3.12 11.63
CA ASN A 152 7.67 3.77 10.41
C ASN A 152 8.04 5.22 10.73
N LEU A 153 9.27 5.59 10.41
CA LEU A 153 9.79 6.94 10.49
C LEU A 153 10.29 7.32 9.10
N SER A 154 9.57 8.24 8.46
CA SER A 154 9.82 8.73 7.12
C SER A 154 10.02 10.24 7.13
N GLY A 155 10.85 10.78 6.22
CA GLY A 155 10.96 12.22 6.02
C GLY A 155 12.34 12.81 6.24
N THR A 156 12.41 14.06 6.69
CA THR A 156 13.70 14.74 6.99
C THR A 156 13.82 14.95 8.50
N TYR A 157 14.80 14.32 9.14
CA TYR A 157 15.03 14.43 10.60
C TYR A 157 16.49 14.11 10.94
N PRO A 158 17.07 14.66 12.03
CA PRO A 158 18.45 14.36 12.41
C PRO A 158 18.61 12.88 12.72
N SER A 159 19.65 12.24 12.17
CA SER A 159 19.90 10.79 12.33
C SER A 159 19.93 10.36 13.80
N THR A 160 20.56 11.15 14.67
CA THR A 160 20.66 10.94 16.12
C THR A 160 19.31 10.70 16.80
N LYS A 161 18.23 11.29 16.27
CA LYS A 161 16.88 11.17 16.83
C LYS A 161 16.30 9.76 16.75
N VAL A 162 16.67 8.96 15.74
CA VAL A 162 16.20 7.56 15.66
C VAL A 162 16.65 6.79 16.89
N TYR A 163 17.93 6.88 17.24
CA TYR A 163 18.54 6.10 18.32
C TYR A 163 18.09 6.54 19.72
N GLU A 164 17.59 7.77 19.87
CA GLU A 164 16.89 8.16 21.09
C GLU A 164 15.62 7.30 21.29
N LEU A 165 14.89 6.94 20.23
CA LEU A 165 13.64 6.17 20.30
C LEU A 165 13.86 4.68 20.53
N ILE A 166 14.92 4.11 19.94
CA ILE A 166 15.18 2.68 19.86
C ILE A 166 15.02 1.94 21.21
N PRO A 167 15.51 2.43 22.37
CA PRO A 167 15.29 1.78 23.67
C PRO A 167 13.81 1.57 24.06
N TYR A 168 12.88 2.36 23.51
CA TYR A 168 11.45 2.25 23.78
C TYR A 168 10.71 1.32 22.79
N LEU A 169 11.42 0.85 21.75
CA LEU A 169 10.90 0.06 20.63
C LEU A 169 11.20 -1.44 20.73
N SER A 170 11.51 -1.95 21.93
CA SER A 170 11.92 -3.35 22.18
C SER A 170 10.98 -4.46 21.69
N HIS A 171 9.73 -4.13 21.35
CA HIS A 171 8.73 -5.07 20.83
C HIS A 171 8.41 -4.85 19.34
N VAL A 172 9.12 -3.95 18.66
CA VAL A 172 8.91 -3.67 17.25
C VAL A 172 9.35 -4.88 16.41
N THR A 173 8.39 -5.39 15.64
CA THR A 173 8.58 -6.49 14.68
C THR A 173 8.84 -5.98 13.26
N PHE A 174 8.46 -4.73 12.97
CA PHE A 174 8.74 -4.04 11.71
C PHE A 174 9.19 -2.61 11.95
N LEU A 175 10.44 -2.33 11.59
CA LEU A 175 11.04 -1.00 11.66
C LEU A 175 11.29 -0.48 10.23
N ARG A 176 10.80 0.72 9.94
CA ARG A 176 11.08 1.44 8.70
C ARG A 176 11.72 2.80 9.00
N ILE A 177 12.87 3.04 8.41
CA ILE A 177 13.61 4.31 8.44
C ILE A 177 13.77 4.75 6.98
N ASP A 178 13.12 5.84 6.56
CA ASP A 178 13.07 6.27 5.14
C ASP A 178 13.30 7.79 5.00
N GLN A 179 14.56 8.22 4.89
CA GLN A 179 14.88 9.64 4.87
C GLN A 179 14.77 10.31 3.48
N ASN A 180 14.51 11.61 3.47
CA ASN A 180 14.66 12.44 2.27
C ASN A 180 16.11 12.94 2.05
N SER A 181 17.02 12.64 2.98
CA SER A 181 18.36 13.22 3.10
C SER A 181 19.43 12.17 3.42
N ASP A 182 20.70 12.57 3.27
CA ASP A 182 21.85 11.79 3.68
C ASP A 182 21.83 11.57 5.20
N HIS A 183 22.00 10.33 5.64
CA HIS A 183 22.04 10.02 7.07
C HIS A 183 22.85 8.77 7.40
N HIS A 184 23.22 8.67 8.67
CA HIS A 184 23.91 7.52 9.24
C HIS A 184 22.94 6.57 9.93
N VAL A 185 23.11 5.28 9.68
CA VAL A 185 22.41 4.18 10.36
C VAL A 185 23.40 3.33 11.13
N TYR A 186 23.04 3.00 12.37
CA TYR A 186 23.83 2.17 13.28
C TYR A 186 23.08 0.84 13.52
N PRO A 187 23.36 -0.23 12.75
CA PRO A 187 22.56 -1.45 12.77
C PRO A 187 22.64 -2.17 14.11
N ASN A 188 23.83 -2.22 14.74
CA ASN A 188 24.01 -2.76 16.09
C ASN A 188 23.01 -2.20 17.11
N LYS A 189 22.83 -0.88 17.17
CA LYS A 189 21.89 -0.21 18.08
C LYS A 189 20.45 -0.61 17.77
N ILE A 190 20.10 -0.75 16.49
CA ILE A 190 18.77 -1.21 16.06
C ILE A 190 18.51 -2.62 16.57
N PHE A 191 19.41 -3.57 16.32
CA PHE A 191 19.20 -4.97 16.72
C PHE A 191 19.25 -5.18 18.24
N GLN A 192 20.14 -4.47 18.95
CA GLN A 192 20.18 -4.47 20.43
C GLN A 192 18.89 -3.91 21.04
N GLY A 193 18.36 -2.81 20.50
CA GLY A 193 17.14 -2.19 21.01
C GLY A 193 15.84 -2.79 20.49
N CYS A 194 15.87 -3.59 19.42
CA CYS A 194 14.72 -4.26 18.81
C CYS A 194 15.02 -5.76 18.58
N PRO A 195 15.19 -6.58 19.64
CA PRO A 195 15.59 -7.99 19.52
C PRO A 195 14.54 -8.88 18.80
N HIS A 196 13.28 -8.44 18.76
CA HIS A 196 12.17 -9.13 18.09
C HIS A 196 11.92 -8.66 16.65
N LEU A 197 12.91 -7.99 16.03
CA LEU A 197 12.76 -7.39 14.71
C LEU A 197 12.72 -8.45 13.60
N LEU A 198 11.51 -8.70 13.08
CA LEU A 198 11.28 -9.61 11.95
C LEU A 198 11.52 -8.95 10.59
N ARG A 199 11.38 -7.62 10.51
CA ARG A 199 11.40 -6.89 9.23
C ARG A 199 12.07 -5.52 9.39
N LEU A 200 13.08 -5.23 8.58
CA LEU A 200 13.84 -3.98 8.60
C LEU A 200 13.86 -3.34 7.21
N TYR A 201 13.28 -2.14 7.09
CA TYR A 201 13.51 -1.26 5.95
C TYR A 201 14.40 -0.10 6.38
N VAL A 202 15.48 0.12 5.64
CA VAL A 202 16.35 1.29 5.75
C VAL A 202 16.56 1.89 4.37
N GLY A 203 16.17 3.15 4.18
CA GLY A 203 16.27 3.83 2.90
C GLY A 203 16.49 5.33 3.00
N SER A 204 17.01 5.91 1.92
CA SER A 204 16.97 7.36 1.69
C SER A 204 16.65 7.67 0.23
N LYS A 205 16.13 8.87 -0.05
CA LYS A 205 16.07 9.42 -1.41
C LYS A 205 17.45 9.78 -1.99
N THR A 206 18.46 9.92 -1.14
CA THR A 206 19.82 10.31 -1.53
C THR A 206 20.85 9.24 -1.15
N ARG A 207 21.16 9.09 0.15
CA ARG A 207 22.16 8.13 0.66
C ARG A 207 21.86 7.70 2.10
N VAL A 208 22.15 6.45 2.43
CA VAL A 208 22.23 5.96 3.82
C VAL A 208 23.59 5.35 4.07
N GLU A 209 24.35 5.87 5.02
CA GLU A 209 25.64 5.33 5.43
C GLU A 209 25.48 4.42 6.65
N MET A 210 25.74 3.12 6.46
CA MET A 210 25.77 2.13 7.55
C MET A 210 27.10 2.30 8.28
N VAL A 211 27.02 2.73 9.53
CA VAL A 211 28.15 3.03 10.43
C VAL A 211 28.20 1.98 11.53
N ASP A 212 29.40 1.75 12.04
CA ASP A 212 29.75 0.71 13.01
C ASP A 212 29.55 -0.72 12.46
N ASP A 213 29.95 -1.70 13.26
CA ASP A 213 29.73 -3.11 12.97
C ASP A 213 28.24 -3.47 13.17
N TRP A 214 27.74 -4.42 12.38
CA TRP A 214 26.35 -4.86 12.46
C TRP A 214 26.09 -5.80 13.65
N LEU A 215 27.16 -6.46 14.11
CA LEU A 215 27.12 -7.45 15.18
C LEU A 215 27.50 -6.84 16.54
N PRO A 216 27.04 -7.42 17.66
CA PRO A 216 27.59 -7.12 18.98
C PRO A 216 29.08 -7.45 19.04
N SER A 217 29.88 -6.61 19.71
CA SER A 217 31.32 -6.83 19.87
C SER A 217 31.68 -8.01 20.79
N ALA A 218 30.71 -8.57 21.51
CA ALA A 218 30.90 -9.72 22.40
C ALA A 218 30.54 -11.03 21.67
N PRO A 219 31.50 -11.95 21.43
CA PRO A 219 31.22 -13.19 20.71
C PRO A 219 30.34 -14.17 21.51
N GLU A 220 30.33 -14.08 22.83
CA GLU A 220 29.54 -14.96 23.71
C GLU A 220 28.03 -14.67 23.68
N GLU A 221 27.61 -13.51 23.16
CA GLU A 221 26.20 -13.07 23.05
C GLU A 221 25.65 -13.15 21.62
N GLN A 222 26.30 -13.90 20.71
CA GLN A 222 25.91 -13.98 19.30
C GLN A 222 24.65 -14.84 19.06
N GLN A 223 23.51 -14.33 19.53
CA GLN A 223 22.19 -14.86 19.21
C GLN A 223 21.85 -14.58 17.74
N LEU A 224 21.41 -15.62 17.02
CA LEU A 224 20.91 -15.51 15.65
C LEU A 224 19.68 -14.59 15.59
N PHE A 225 19.63 -13.69 14.60
CA PHE A 225 18.54 -12.73 14.47
C PHE A 225 17.27 -13.39 13.96
N THR A 226 16.12 -12.94 14.46
CA THR A 226 14.79 -13.39 14.01
C THR A 226 14.33 -12.75 12.70
N LEU A 227 15.23 -12.02 12.03
CA LEU A 227 14.95 -11.22 10.83
C LEU A 227 14.55 -12.11 9.64
N ARG A 228 13.47 -11.70 8.97
CA ARG A 228 12.88 -12.35 7.79
C ARG A 228 12.90 -11.46 6.54
N GLU A 229 12.77 -10.15 6.72
CA GLU A 229 12.78 -9.16 5.64
C GLU A 229 13.87 -8.11 5.90
N LEU A 230 14.80 -7.95 4.95
CA LEU A 230 15.81 -6.89 4.95
C LEU A 230 15.71 -6.09 3.64
N ILE A 231 15.30 -4.83 3.74
CA ILE A 231 15.26 -3.90 2.60
C ILE A 231 16.22 -2.75 2.86
N LEU A 232 17.26 -2.65 2.04
CA LEU A 232 18.23 -1.56 2.01
C LEU A 232 18.04 -0.75 0.73
N HIS A 233 17.94 0.58 0.81
CA HIS A 233 17.72 1.44 -0.36
C HIS A 233 18.63 2.69 -0.37
N ASN A 234 19.41 2.84 -1.45
CA ASN A 234 20.51 3.82 -1.55
C ASN A 234 21.50 3.69 -0.37
N ALA A 235 21.74 2.45 0.05
CA ALA A 235 22.55 2.12 1.22
C ALA A 235 24.03 1.97 0.88
N TYR A 236 24.85 2.31 1.86
CA TYR A 236 26.28 2.40 1.76
C TYR A 236 26.90 1.57 2.89
N LEU A 237 27.59 0.51 2.50
CA LEU A 237 28.19 -0.47 3.41
C LEU A 237 29.29 -1.24 2.68
N LYS A 238 30.18 -1.89 3.44
CA LYS A 238 31.15 -2.85 2.89
C LYS A 238 30.47 -4.18 2.60
N GLN A 239 30.87 -4.83 1.50
CA GLN A 239 30.36 -6.15 1.11
C GLN A 239 30.63 -7.21 2.18
N GLU A 240 31.85 -7.27 2.71
CA GLU A 240 32.26 -8.18 3.80
C GLU A 240 31.31 -8.12 5.01
N ARG A 241 30.91 -6.90 5.42
CA ARG A 241 30.00 -6.70 6.57
C ARG A 241 28.57 -7.13 6.29
N LEU A 242 28.13 -7.06 5.03
CA LEU A 242 26.82 -7.58 4.61
C LEU A 242 26.85 -9.11 4.59
N GLU A 243 27.89 -9.71 4.02
CA GLU A 243 28.09 -11.16 3.94
C GLU A 243 28.20 -11.79 5.34
N GLU A 244 29.00 -11.18 6.22
CA GLU A 244 29.10 -11.52 7.65
C GLU A 244 27.73 -11.46 8.33
N PHE A 245 26.99 -10.35 8.18
CA PHE A 245 25.66 -10.19 8.80
C PHE A 245 24.64 -11.22 8.29
N LEU A 246 24.65 -11.55 6.99
CA LEU A 246 23.72 -12.52 6.40
C LEU A 246 23.87 -13.91 7.06
N GLY A 247 25.08 -14.27 7.49
CA GLY A 247 25.35 -15.49 8.27
C GLY A 247 24.60 -15.56 9.62
N PHE A 248 24.21 -14.42 10.20
CA PHE A 248 23.42 -14.34 11.44
C PHE A 248 21.91 -14.22 11.19
N THR A 249 21.46 -14.29 9.92
CA THR A 249 20.04 -14.20 9.52
C THR A 249 19.53 -15.46 8.80
N PRO A 250 19.61 -16.67 9.38
CA PRO A 250 19.21 -17.92 8.70
C PRO A 250 17.70 -18.02 8.39
N HIS A 251 16.88 -17.11 8.92
CA HIS A 251 15.44 -17.04 8.70
C HIS A 251 15.03 -16.01 7.64
N LEU A 252 15.99 -15.40 6.94
CA LEU A 252 15.74 -14.39 5.94
C LEU A 252 15.00 -14.99 4.73
N THR A 253 13.78 -14.53 4.48
CA THR A 253 12.96 -14.91 3.33
C THR A 253 12.91 -13.83 2.24
N ASP A 254 13.26 -12.59 2.58
CA ASP A 254 13.08 -11.44 1.70
C ASP A 254 14.31 -10.52 1.82
N LEU A 255 15.14 -10.45 0.77
CA LEU A 255 16.39 -9.68 0.75
C LEU A 255 16.41 -8.71 -0.43
N HIS A 256 16.25 -7.42 -0.16
CA HIS A 256 16.16 -6.37 -1.17
C HIS A 256 17.26 -5.34 -0.98
N LEU A 257 18.28 -5.41 -1.82
CA LEU A 257 19.50 -4.61 -1.78
C LEU A 257 19.48 -3.62 -2.94
N SER A 258 18.76 -2.51 -2.77
CA SER A 258 18.53 -1.53 -3.82
C SER A 258 19.60 -0.44 -3.83
N ASN A 259 20.27 -0.24 -4.97
CA ASN A 259 21.24 0.83 -5.20
C ASN A 259 22.37 0.88 -4.16
N LEU A 260 23.01 -0.25 -3.87
CA LEU A 260 24.15 -0.29 -2.94
C LEU A 260 25.38 0.45 -3.50
N SER A 261 26.22 1.01 -2.62
CA SER A 261 27.54 1.55 -2.98
C SER A 261 28.61 1.25 -1.91
N ILE A 262 29.86 1.08 -2.34
CA ILE A 262 31.03 0.88 -1.45
C ILE A 262 31.83 2.17 -1.21
N LYS A 263 31.83 3.16 -2.15
CA LYS A 263 32.37 4.52 -1.86
C LYS A 263 31.38 5.67 -2.14
N GLY A 264 31.29 6.61 -1.21
CA GLY A 264 30.31 7.70 -1.23
C GLY A 264 30.78 8.86 -2.11
N ASN A 265 30.13 9.06 -3.27
CA ASN A 265 30.19 10.16 -4.25
C ASN A 265 31.56 10.73 -4.70
N SER A 266 32.66 10.37 -4.08
CA SER A 266 34.02 10.57 -4.57
C SER A 266 34.31 9.56 -5.66
N ALA A 267 35.02 9.98 -6.72
CA ALA A 267 35.26 9.18 -7.93
C ALA A 267 35.67 7.75 -7.59
N ILE A 268 34.77 6.80 -7.83
CA ILE A 268 34.91 5.41 -7.40
C ILE A 268 35.90 4.73 -8.35
N SER A 269 37.03 4.26 -7.85
CA SER A 269 37.93 3.39 -8.63
C SER A 269 37.20 2.09 -8.97
N PRO A 270 37.37 1.50 -10.17
CA PRO A 270 36.66 0.28 -10.58
C PRO A 270 36.76 -0.86 -9.55
N ASP A 271 37.89 -0.95 -8.84
CA ASP A 271 38.18 -1.96 -7.81
C ASP A 271 37.37 -1.79 -6.51
N GLN A 272 36.53 -0.75 -6.40
CA GLN A 272 35.64 -0.47 -5.26
C GLN A 272 34.16 -0.70 -5.63
N TRP A 273 33.89 -1.63 -6.54
CA TRP A 273 32.53 -2.06 -6.87
C TRP A 273 32.16 -3.34 -6.13
N TYR A 274 30.86 -3.54 -5.89
CA TYR A 274 30.37 -4.82 -5.38
C TYR A 274 30.68 -5.95 -6.36
N ASP A 275 31.37 -6.98 -5.89
CA ASP A 275 31.45 -8.25 -6.60
C ASP A 275 30.11 -8.98 -6.40
N CYS A 276 29.25 -8.79 -7.39
CA CYS A 276 27.93 -9.41 -7.41
C CYS A 276 28.03 -10.93 -7.41
N ARG A 277 29.03 -11.53 -8.07
CA ARG A 277 29.17 -12.98 -8.14
C ARG A 277 29.60 -13.55 -6.80
N ALA A 278 30.53 -12.89 -6.10
CA ALA A 278 30.92 -13.28 -4.74
C ALA A 278 29.72 -13.21 -3.77
N LEU A 279 28.98 -12.10 -3.74
CA LEU A 279 27.82 -11.95 -2.84
C LEU A 279 26.73 -13.00 -3.13
N LEU A 280 26.43 -13.25 -4.41
CA LEU A 280 25.44 -14.27 -4.81
C LEU A 280 25.92 -15.69 -4.46
N ALA A 281 27.22 -15.96 -4.55
CA ALA A 281 27.80 -17.23 -4.09
C ALA A 281 27.71 -17.40 -2.57
N VAL A 282 27.91 -16.34 -1.77
CA VAL A 282 27.71 -16.34 -0.32
C VAL A 282 26.24 -16.57 0.05
N ILE A 283 25.30 -15.86 -0.58
CA ILE A 283 23.86 -16.07 -0.35
C ILE A 283 23.46 -17.53 -0.63
N LYS A 284 24.01 -18.12 -1.70
CA LYS A 284 23.79 -19.52 -2.06
C LYS A 284 24.45 -20.50 -1.09
N SER A 285 25.66 -20.25 -0.60
CA SER A 285 26.35 -21.14 0.36
C SER A 285 25.73 -21.11 1.75
N LEU A 286 25.12 -19.98 2.14
CA LEU A 286 24.33 -19.85 3.37
C LEU A 286 22.99 -20.60 3.33
N GLY A 287 22.51 -21.02 2.14
CA GLY A 287 21.26 -21.77 2.00
C GLY A 287 20.01 -21.01 2.47
N LEU A 288 20.02 -19.67 2.36
CA LEU A 288 18.93 -18.83 2.86
C LEU A 288 17.59 -19.16 2.16
N PRO A 289 16.46 -19.26 2.89
CA PRO A 289 15.16 -19.63 2.35
C PRO A 289 14.46 -18.47 1.62
N LEU A 290 15.17 -17.82 0.70
CA LEU A 290 14.73 -16.62 0.00
C LEU A 290 13.56 -16.91 -0.96
N LYS A 291 12.46 -16.22 -0.71
CA LYS A 291 11.26 -16.17 -1.55
C LYS A 291 11.31 -14.97 -2.49
N THR A 292 11.82 -13.85 -2.01
CA THR A 292 12.02 -12.64 -2.82
C THR A 292 13.45 -12.14 -2.67
N PHE A 293 14.05 -11.79 -3.81
CA PHE A 293 15.40 -11.28 -3.88
C PHE A 293 15.46 -10.11 -4.88
N HIS A 294 16.11 -9.03 -4.46
CA HIS A 294 16.51 -7.94 -5.33
C HIS A 294 17.94 -7.52 -4.99
N PHE A 295 18.75 -7.28 -6.01
CA PHE A 295 20.07 -6.71 -5.85
C PHE A 295 20.38 -5.74 -6.97
N SER A 296 20.82 -4.54 -6.61
CA SER A 296 21.31 -3.53 -7.54
C SER A 296 22.36 -2.62 -6.93
N VAL A 297 23.24 -2.09 -7.79
CA VAL A 297 24.40 -1.27 -7.42
C VAL A 297 24.25 0.13 -8.04
N TYR A 298 24.56 1.16 -7.27
CA TYR A 298 24.47 2.56 -7.66
C TYR A 298 25.46 2.90 -8.79
N MET A 299 25.02 3.73 -9.74
CA MET A 299 25.84 4.34 -10.82
C MET A 299 26.64 3.39 -11.74
N ARG A 300 26.34 2.08 -11.78
CA ARG A 300 26.89 1.22 -12.85
C ARG A 300 26.26 1.61 -14.19
N HIS A 301 27.07 2.08 -15.14
CA HIS A 301 26.59 2.43 -16.48
C HIS A 301 25.91 1.22 -17.15
N GLN A 302 24.82 1.47 -17.90
CA GLN A 302 23.85 0.44 -18.33
C GLN A 302 24.46 -0.77 -19.05
N GLY A 303 25.57 -0.62 -19.77
CA GLY A 303 26.19 -1.70 -20.54
C GLY A 303 26.89 -2.81 -19.75
N SER A 304 27.03 -2.72 -18.42
CA SER A 304 27.80 -3.70 -17.63
C SER A 304 26.96 -4.73 -16.85
N TRP A 305 25.63 -4.62 -16.85
CA TRP A 305 24.77 -5.59 -16.16
C TRP A 305 24.50 -6.86 -16.98
N ASP A 306 24.36 -6.72 -18.31
CA ASP A 306 24.05 -7.83 -19.24
C ASP A 306 25.10 -8.96 -19.26
N ALA A 307 26.33 -8.72 -18.77
CA ALA A 307 27.40 -9.72 -18.71
C ALA A 307 27.58 -10.40 -17.33
N LEU A 308 26.87 -9.94 -16.29
CA LEU A 308 27.16 -10.31 -14.89
C LEU A 308 26.06 -11.10 -14.19
N VAL A 309 24.79 -10.90 -14.54
CA VAL A 309 23.70 -11.74 -14.04
C VAL A 309 23.52 -12.91 -14.98
N ASP A 310 24.29 -13.96 -14.69
CA ASP A 310 23.98 -15.30 -15.15
C ASP A 310 22.54 -15.64 -14.70
N GLU A 311 21.68 -15.98 -15.65
CA GLU A 311 20.28 -16.33 -15.41
C GLU A 311 20.19 -17.55 -14.47
N ASP A 312 21.11 -18.50 -14.62
CA ASP A 312 21.18 -19.69 -13.77
C ASP A 312 21.61 -19.34 -12.35
N LEU A 313 22.41 -18.29 -12.16
CA LEU A 313 22.78 -17.81 -10.83
C LEU A 313 21.58 -17.19 -10.10
N PHE A 314 20.81 -16.32 -10.76
CA PHE A 314 19.59 -15.73 -10.18
C PHE A 314 18.52 -16.79 -9.91
N LYS A 315 18.26 -17.68 -10.89
CA LYS A 315 17.40 -18.85 -10.68
C LYS A 315 17.88 -19.69 -9.51
N SER A 316 19.18 -19.93 -9.36
CA SER A 316 19.69 -20.79 -8.29
C SER A 316 19.51 -20.25 -6.86
N ILE A 317 19.20 -18.96 -6.70
CA ILE A 317 18.88 -18.33 -5.41
C ILE A 317 17.37 -18.33 -5.13
N CYS A 318 16.55 -18.26 -6.18
CA CYS A 318 15.10 -18.10 -6.06
C CYS A 318 14.34 -18.96 -7.10
N GLN A 319 14.61 -20.27 -7.13
CA GLN A 319 14.13 -21.20 -8.18
C GLN A 319 12.60 -21.17 -8.37
N ASP A 320 11.84 -21.15 -7.27
CA ASP A 320 10.38 -21.15 -7.27
C ASP A 320 9.76 -19.75 -7.11
N SER A 321 10.55 -18.67 -7.23
CA SER A 321 10.03 -17.34 -6.95
C SER A 321 9.05 -16.85 -8.02
N ARG A 322 7.79 -16.73 -7.60
CA ARG A 322 6.70 -16.07 -8.32
C ARG A 322 6.70 -14.55 -8.12
N GLU A 323 7.70 -14.00 -7.44
CA GLU A 323 7.74 -12.62 -6.96
C GLU A 323 9.06 -11.94 -7.33
N TRP A 324 9.08 -11.25 -8.48
CA TRP A 324 10.30 -10.62 -8.99
C TRP A 324 10.34 -9.15 -8.64
N THR A 325 11.52 -8.68 -8.27
CA THR A 325 11.77 -7.26 -7.95
C THR A 325 13.04 -6.78 -8.66
N PHE A 326 12.90 -5.78 -9.52
CA PHE A 326 14.03 -5.19 -10.26
C PHE A 326 13.97 -3.66 -10.26
N ALA A 327 15.11 -3.00 -10.51
CA ALA A 327 15.05 -1.56 -10.79
C ALA A 327 14.62 -1.34 -12.24
N MET A 328 13.93 -0.23 -12.53
CA MET A 328 13.45 0.06 -13.89
C MET A 328 14.58 0.08 -14.93
N GLY A 329 15.76 0.59 -14.56
CA GLY A 329 16.94 0.60 -15.42
C GLY A 329 17.60 -0.77 -15.65
N ASP A 330 17.20 -1.79 -14.90
CA ASP A 330 17.74 -3.16 -15.01
C ASP A 330 16.87 -4.05 -15.93
N LEU A 331 15.72 -3.55 -16.43
CA LEU A 331 14.87 -4.28 -17.38
C LEU A 331 15.51 -4.26 -18.79
N THR A 332 16.64 -4.92 -18.94
CA THR A 332 17.35 -5.07 -20.22
C THR A 332 16.54 -5.95 -21.18
N PRO A 333 16.74 -5.88 -22.51
CA PRO A 333 15.99 -6.70 -23.45
C PRO A 333 16.14 -8.21 -23.18
N GLN A 334 17.30 -8.64 -22.67
CA GLN A 334 17.55 -10.03 -22.30
C GLN A 334 16.81 -10.41 -21.01
N LEU A 335 16.88 -9.61 -19.95
CA LEU A 335 16.09 -9.87 -18.73
C LEU A 335 14.58 -9.91 -19.05
N PHE A 336 14.14 -9.06 -19.96
CA PHE A 336 12.77 -9.03 -20.45
C PHE A 336 12.37 -10.31 -21.20
N GLN A 337 13.20 -10.79 -22.14
CA GLN A 337 13.01 -12.07 -22.81
C GLN A 337 12.97 -13.22 -21.81
N ASN A 338 13.86 -13.22 -20.81
CA ASN A 338 13.89 -14.26 -19.76
C ASN A 338 12.60 -14.24 -18.92
N ILE A 339 12.09 -13.06 -18.54
CA ILE A 339 10.79 -12.91 -17.89
C ILE A 339 9.65 -13.41 -18.81
N GLN A 340 9.73 -13.17 -20.12
CA GLN A 340 8.76 -13.69 -21.08
C GLN A 340 8.83 -15.22 -21.24
N CYS A 341 10.01 -15.83 -21.12
CA CYS A 341 10.18 -17.29 -21.05
C CYS A 341 9.59 -17.90 -19.75
N LEU A 342 9.45 -17.09 -18.69
CA LEU A 342 8.84 -17.46 -17.40
C LEU A 342 7.34 -17.13 -17.32
N THR A 343 6.66 -16.89 -18.45
CA THR A 343 5.30 -16.30 -18.56
C THR A 343 4.17 -16.95 -17.76
N ASN A 344 4.37 -18.16 -17.22
CA ASN A 344 3.36 -18.91 -16.47
C ASN A 344 3.61 -19.02 -14.95
N THR A 345 4.72 -18.48 -14.42
CA THR A 345 5.04 -18.55 -12.97
C THR A 345 5.02 -17.21 -12.26
N LEU A 346 5.29 -16.09 -12.96
CA LEU A 346 5.42 -14.76 -12.35
C LEU A 346 4.05 -14.15 -11.99
N THR A 347 3.67 -14.25 -10.70
CA THR A 347 2.42 -13.67 -10.19
C THR A 347 2.58 -12.28 -9.59
N THR A 348 3.78 -11.91 -9.14
CA THR A 348 4.07 -10.61 -8.51
C THR A 348 5.26 -9.95 -9.16
N LEU A 349 5.07 -8.73 -9.69
CA LEU A 349 6.13 -7.87 -10.20
C LEU A 349 6.20 -6.57 -9.37
N ASN A 350 7.33 -6.34 -8.71
CA ASN A 350 7.65 -5.08 -8.08
C ASN A 350 8.75 -4.35 -8.89
N MET A 351 8.63 -3.04 -9.12
CA MET A 351 9.70 -2.26 -9.75
C MET A 351 10.11 -1.05 -8.89
N VAL A 352 11.40 -0.96 -8.61
CA VAL A 352 12.00 0.12 -7.81
C VAL A 352 12.64 1.14 -8.75
N ASN A 353 12.11 2.36 -8.84
CA ASN A 353 12.77 3.39 -9.63
C ASN A 353 13.86 4.11 -8.82
N ARG A 354 15.05 4.27 -9.42
CA ARG A 354 16.23 4.90 -8.81
C ARG A 354 16.16 6.42 -8.75
N HIS A 355 15.65 7.06 -9.81
CA HIS A 355 15.80 8.50 -10.00
C HIS A 355 14.58 9.17 -10.61
N THR A 356 14.17 10.26 -9.97
CA THR A 356 13.06 11.12 -10.39
C THR A 356 13.33 11.99 -11.63
N SER A 357 14.43 11.76 -12.34
CA SER A 357 14.92 12.60 -13.44
C SER A 357 15.23 11.85 -14.75
N PHE A 358 15.37 10.52 -14.72
CA PHE A 358 15.84 9.73 -15.86
C PHE A 358 14.79 8.71 -16.32
N TYR A 359 13.60 9.20 -16.64
CA TYR A 359 12.52 8.36 -17.14
C TYR A 359 12.58 8.29 -18.66
N THR A 360 12.92 7.11 -19.16
CA THR A 360 12.44 6.67 -20.47
C THR A 360 11.09 6.00 -20.27
N SER A 361 10.13 6.31 -21.13
CA SER A 361 8.84 5.63 -21.22
C SER A 361 9.07 4.19 -21.66
N ASP A 362 9.17 3.27 -20.68
CA ASP A 362 9.59 1.91 -20.97
C ASP A 362 8.47 1.10 -21.61
N SER A 363 8.56 0.99 -22.94
CA SER A 363 7.68 0.22 -23.80
C SER A 363 7.62 -1.25 -23.43
N LYS A 364 8.69 -1.79 -22.83
CA LYS A 364 8.77 -3.20 -22.41
C LYS A 364 7.76 -3.49 -21.31
N LEU A 365 7.65 -2.62 -20.31
CA LEU A 365 6.67 -2.79 -19.24
C LEU A 365 5.24 -2.82 -19.79
N HIS A 366 4.91 -1.96 -20.76
CA HIS A 366 3.62 -2.03 -21.46
C HIS A 366 3.42 -3.38 -22.16
N LEU A 367 4.40 -3.81 -22.96
CA LEU A 367 4.38 -5.08 -23.69
C LEU A 367 4.24 -6.29 -22.76
N PHE A 368 4.89 -6.30 -21.59
CA PHE A 368 4.76 -7.36 -20.59
C PHE A 368 3.36 -7.41 -19.99
N LEU A 369 2.76 -6.28 -19.63
CA LEU A 369 1.38 -6.26 -19.12
C LEU A 369 0.37 -6.74 -20.17
N CYS A 370 0.61 -6.46 -21.46
CA CYS A 370 -0.19 -6.96 -22.58
C CYS A 370 0.05 -8.44 -22.91
N THR A 371 1.10 -9.08 -22.39
CA THR A 371 1.46 -10.49 -22.68
C THR A 371 1.46 -11.42 -21.45
N SER A 372 1.19 -10.92 -20.24
CA SER A 372 1.34 -11.69 -18.98
C SER A 372 0.00 -11.93 -18.24
N PRO A 373 -0.83 -12.89 -18.68
CA PRO A 373 -2.15 -13.13 -18.09
C PRO A 373 -2.13 -13.61 -16.63
N GLN A 374 -1.02 -14.22 -16.17
CA GLN A 374 -0.87 -14.75 -14.81
C GLN A 374 -0.46 -13.71 -13.76
N LEU A 375 -0.18 -12.47 -14.14
CA LEU A 375 0.24 -11.44 -13.20
C LEU A 375 -0.93 -11.03 -12.29
N LEU A 376 -0.78 -11.26 -10.99
CA LEU A 376 -1.76 -10.95 -9.95
C LEU A 376 -1.42 -9.66 -9.17
N HIS A 377 -0.14 -9.28 -9.10
CA HIS A 377 0.29 -8.12 -8.33
C HIS A 377 1.34 -7.31 -9.11
N LEU A 378 1.07 -6.04 -9.37
CA LEU A 378 1.98 -5.09 -9.98
C LEU A 378 2.23 -3.94 -9.00
N ARG A 379 3.48 -3.76 -8.55
CA ARG A 379 3.87 -2.68 -7.64
C ARG A 379 4.97 -1.82 -8.23
N ILE A 380 4.57 -0.77 -8.92
CA ILE A 380 5.44 0.16 -9.64
C ILE A 380 5.22 1.64 -9.20
N PRO A 381 5.04 1.96 -7.90
CA PRO A 381 4.56 3.27 -7.42
C PRO A 381 5.50 4.47 -7.67
N ARG A 382 6.76 4.24 -8.08
CA ARG A 382 7.75 5.29 -8.41
C ARG A 382 8.22 5.23 -9.87
N THR A 383 7.71 4.27 -10.62
CA THR A 383 8.04 3.96 -12.01
C THR A 383 6.97 4.59 -12.88
N ILE A 384 7.37 5.50 -13.77
CA ILE A 384 6.42 6.17 -14.64
C ILE A 384 5.86 5.17 -15.65
N TYR A 385 4.53 5.13 -15.70
CA TYR A 385 3.76 4.48 -16.73
C TYR A 385 3.02 5.56 -17.53
N HIS A 386 3.22 5.58 -18.84
CA HIS A 386 2.76 6.68 -19.68
C HIS A 386 1.27 6.52 -20.01
N MET A 387 0.48 7.59 -19.88
CA MET A 387 -0.97 7.51 -20.06
C MET A 387 -1.40 7.19 -21.50
N SER A 388 -0.56 7.45 -22.50
CA SER A 388 -0.88 7.08 -23.89
C SER A 388 -1.08 5.57 -24.06
N TYR A 389 -0.42 4.74 -23.26
CA TYR A 389 -0.54 3.28 -23.31
C TYR A 389 -1.93 2.75 -22.92
N LEU A 390 -2.74 3.60 -22.25
CA LEU A 390 -4.10 3.30 -21.82
C LEU A 390 -5.16 3.88 -22.78
N ASP A 391 -4.76 4.76 -23.69
CA ASP A 391 -5.67 5.51 -24.57
C ASP A 391 -5.83 4.83 -25.93
N LEU A 392 -6.47 3.65 -25.90
CA LEU A 392 -6.78 2.79 -27.05
C LEU A 392 -7.50 3.50 -28.21
N TYR A 393 -8.13 4.66 -27.93
CA TYR A 393 -8.90 5.43 -28.91
C TYR A 393 -8.30 6.83 -29.16
N HIS A 394 -7.08 7.11 -28.71
CA HIS A 394 -6.40 8.40 -28.91
C HIS A 394 -7.29 9.63 -28.60
N ARG A 395 -8.05 9.56 -27.50
CA ARG A 395 -8.99 10.59 -27.04
C ARG A 395 -8.31 11.72 -26.30
N ILE A 396 -7.20 11.42 -25.63
CA ILE A 396 -6.20 12.40 -25.23
C ILE A 396 -5.67 13.00 -26.53
N PRO A 397 -5.87 14.30 -26.80
CA PRO A 397 -5.18 14.94 -27.90
C PRO A 397 -3.69 14.79 -27.61
N SER A 398 -2.97 14.10 -28.50
CA SER A 398 -1.51 14.08 -28.47
C SER A 398 -0.99 15.51 -28.38
N VAL A 399 0.27 15.67 -27.98
CA VAL A 399 0.95 16.95 -28.21
C VAL A 399 1.11 17.07 -29.73
N VAL A 400 0.05 17.52 -30.42
CA VAL A 400 0.11 18.00 -31.79
C VAL A 400 1.02 19.22 -31.72
N ILE A 401 2.29 18.96 -31.97
CA ILE A 401 3.31 19.96 -31.77
C ILE A 401 3.13 20.98 -32.88
N GLY A 402 2.60 22.16 -32.53
CA GLY A 402 2.46 23.26 -33.48
C GLY A 402 3.78 23.47 -34.21
N ASP A 403 3.74 23.32 -35.53
CA ASP A 403 4.81 23.51 -36.51
C ASP A 403 6.19 22.87 -36.21
N ARG A 404 6.28 21.81 -35.38
CA ARG A 404 7.49 20.97 -35.44
C ARG A 404 7.42 20.08 -36.68
N SER A 405 8.54 19.99 -37.38
CA SER A 405 8.68 19.25 -38.63
C SER A 405 8.26 17.78 -38.49
N ILE A 406 7.87 17.18 -39.62
CA ILE A 406 7.48 15.76 -39.74
C ILE A 406 8.52 14.84 -39.09
N ALA A 407 9.82 15.13 -39.26
CA ALA A 407 10.91 14.38 -38.63
C ALA A 407 10.84 14.36 -37.09
N ALA A 408 10.34 15.42 -36.43
CA ALA A 408 10.13 15.42 -34.99
C ALA A 408 8.92 14.56 -34.59
N GLN A 409 7.89 14.47 -35.44
CA GLN A 409 6.75 13.57 -35.23
C GLN A 409 7.15 12.11 -35.43
N GLU A 410 7.91 11.78 -36.48
CA GLU A 410 8.46 10.42 -36.69
C GLU A 410 9.35 9.99 -35.52
N THR A 411 10.23 10.89 -35.04
CA THR A 411 11.09 10.64 -33.88
C THR A 411 10.29 10.49 -32.58
N GLU A 412 9.08 11.03 -32.48
CA GLU A 412 8.23 10.94 -31.27
C GLU A 412 7.22 9.77 -31.34
N ALA A 413 6.69 9.44 -32.52
CA ALA A 413 5.95 8.21 -32.79
C ALA A 413 6.83 6.98 -32.52
N ALA A 414 8.12 7.02 -32.90
CA ALA A 414 9.08 5.99 -32.58
C ALA A 414 9.41 5.86 -31.06
N ARG A 415 9.00 6.81 -30.20
CA ARG A 415 9.28 6.78 -28.74
C ARG A 415 8.19 6.13 -27.91
N TYR A 416 6.97 6.07 -28.40
CA TYR A 416 5.84 5.52 -27.66
C TYR A 416 5.26 4.35 -28.45
N PRO A 417 5.29 3.10 -27.93
CA PRO A 417 4.51 2.02 -28.53
C PRO A 417 3.03 2.39 -28.59
N ASP A 418 2.33 1.75 -29.52
CA ASP A 418 0.88 1.78 -29.60
C ASP A 418 0.24 1.50 -28.24
N PRO A 419 -0.94 2.08 -27.94
CA PRO A 419 -1.73 1.67 -26.78
C PRO A 419 -2.06 0.17 -26.87
N GLY A 420 -2.39 -0.46 -25.75
CA GLY A 420 -2.64 -1.91 -25.69
C GLY A 420 -3.51 -2.32 -24.53
N VAL A 421 -4.09 -3.52 -24.59
CA VAL A 421 -4.95 -4.07 -23.54
C VAL A 421 -4.16 -5.06 -22.68
N TRP A 422 -4.07 -4.79 -21.38
CA TRP A 422 -3.37 -5.72 -20.49
C TRP A 422 -4.05 -7.09 -20.45
N ALA A 423 -3.24 -8.15 -20.60
CA ALA A 423 -3.67 -9.53 -20.48
C ALA A 423 -3.91 -9.93 -19.01
N CYS A 424 -3.26 -9.24 -18.06
CA CYS A 424 -3.32 -9.50 -16.62
C CYS A 424 -4.66 -9.14 -15.95
N ARG A 425 -5.81 -9.59 -16.48
CA ARG A 425 -7.14 -9.23 -15.94
C ARG A 425 -7.41 -9.74 -14.53
N GLY A 426 -6.66 -10.76 -14.10
CA GLY A 426 -6.67 -11.29 -12.73
C GLY A 426 -5.92 -10.42 -11.71
N LEU A 427 -5.43 -9.23 -12.10
CA LEU A 427 -4.67 -8.34 -11.22
C LEU A 427 -5.48 -7.96 -9.98
N ARG A 428 -4.96 -8.36 -8.81
CA ARG A 428 -5.49 -8.07 -7.47
C ARG A 428 -4.83 -6.86 -6.82
N THR A 429 -3.61 -6.53 -7.21
CA THR A 429 -2.87 -5.37 -6.71
C THR A 429 -2.28 -4.56 -7.84
N LEU A 430 -2.61 -3.27 -7.90
CA LEU A 430 -2.04 -2.31 -8.85
C LEU A 430 -1.56 -1.06 -8.11
N HIS A 431 -0.25 -0.93 -7.92
CA HIS A 431 0.35 0.33 -7.47
C HIS A 431 1.08 0.94 -8.67
N ILE A 432 0.65 2.09 -9.17
CA ILE A 432 1.12 2.65 -10.44
C ILE A 432 1.32 4.16 -10.35
N ALA A 433 2.41 4.67 -10.93
CA ALA A 433 2.59 6.10 -11.16
C ALA A 433 2.28 6.44 -12.62
N LEU A 434 1.29 7.29 -12.85
CA LEU A 434 0.87 7.71 -14.19
C LEU A 434 1.43 9.10 -14.52
N GLU A 435 1.96 9.26 -15.74
CA GLU A 435 2.42 10.54 -16.30
C GLU A 435 1.68 10.88 -17.61
N THR A 436 1.31 12.15 -17.74
CA THR A 436 0.72 12.73 -18.96
C THR A 436 1.82 13.07 -19.98
N PRO A 437 1.58 12.89 -21.30
CA PRO A 437 2.54 13.25 -22.36
C PRO A 437 3.03 14.71 -22.31
N ASP A 438 2.19 15.62 -21.79
CA ASP A 438 2.51 17.03 -21.63
C ASP A 438 3.62 17.33 -20.61
N GLY A 439 3.95 16.38 -19.72
CA GLY A 439 4.89 16.47 -18.60
C GLY A 439 4.54 17.55 -17.55
N HIS A 440 4.55 18.82 -17.96
CA HIS A 440 4.42 20.01 -17.12
C HIS A 440 3.52 21.13 -17.70
N ARG A 441 2.82 20.92 -18.84
CA ARG A 441 1.99 21.99 -19.44
C ARG A 441 0.70 22.28 -18.65
N THR A 442 0.18 23.50 -18.81
CA THR A 442 -0.56 24.25 -17.77
C THR A 442 -2.07 24.01 -17.68
N LYS A 443 -2.65 23.07 -18.42
CA LYS A 443 -4.10 22.80 -18.38
C LYS A 443 -4.38 21.31 -18.18
N ILE A 444 -4.84 20.97 -16.97
CA ILE A 444 -5.37 19.64 -16.66
C ILE A 444 -6.57 19.37 -17.57
N ARG A 445 -6.58 18.23 -18.25
CA ARG A 445 -7.69 17.75 -19.09
C ARG A 445 -8.39 16.58 -18.40
N LEU A 446 -9.71 16.60 -18.37
CA LEU A 446 -10.55 15.56 -17.75
C LEU A 446 -10.53 14.25 -18.54
N GLU A 447 -10.14 14.28 -19.82
CA GLU A 447 -9.86 13.10 -20.63
C GLU A 447 -8.82 12.17 -19.96
N TYR A 448 -7.75 12.71 -19.37
CA TYR A 448 -6.66 11.91 -18.78
C TYR A 448 -7.14 11.01 -17.64
N SER A 449 -7.88 11.57 -16.68
CA SER A 449 -8.43 10.83 -15.55
C SER A 449 -9.50 9.83 -15.99
N ARG A 450 -10.39 10.21 -16.93
CA ARG A 450 -11.41 9.31 -17.47
C ARG A 450 -10.81 8.12 -18.23
N VAL A 451 -9.72 8.33 -18.97
CA VAL A 451 -8.97 7.22 -19.60
C VAL A 451 -8.38 6.30 -18.55
N ALA A 452 -7.62 6.83 -17.58
CA ALA A 452 -6.99 6.00 -16.55
C ALA A 452 -7.99 5.22 -15.69
N PHE A 453 -8.97 5.90 -15.10
CA PHE A 453 -9.96 5.27 -14.21
C PHE A 453 -10.89 4.33 -14.98
N GLY A 454 -11.29 4.70 -16.20
CA GLY A 454 -12.08 3.85 -17.08
C GLY A 454 -11.34 2.57 -17.46
N TYR A 455 -10.12 2.70 -18.00
CA TYR A 455 -9.28 1.57 -18.42
C TYR A 455 -9.04 0.60 -17.26
N ILE A 456 -8.53 1.10 -16.12
CA ILE A 456 -8.24 0.26 -14.95
C ILE A 456 -9.49 -0.51 -14.51
N THR A 457 -10.66 0.14 -14.50
CA THR A 457 -11.92 -0.50 -14.12
C THR A 457 -12.37 -1.58 -15.10
N LYS A 458 -12.24 -1.38 -16.42
CA LYS A 458 -12.69 -2.39 -17.41
C LYS A 458 -11.70 -3.56 -17.52
N VAL A 459 -10.39 -3.28 -17.46
CA VAL A 459 -9.32 -4.26 -17.75
C VAL A 459 -8.93 -5.07 -16.51
N CYS A 460 -8.93 -4.45 -15.32
CA CYS A 460 -8.56 -5.10 -14.06
C CYS A 460 -9.74 -5.12 -13.06
N PRO A 461 -10.88 -5.77 -13.37
CA PRO A 461 -12.08 -5.72 -12.52
C PRO A 461 -11.90 -6.40 -11.15
N ALA A 462 -10.92 -7.32 -11.02
CA ALA A 462 -10.64 -8.10 -9.81
C ALA A 462 -9.69 -7.42 -8.81
N LEU A 463 -9.48 -6.10 -8.92
CA LEU A 463 -8.57 -5.35 -8.05
C LEU A 463 -9.08 -5.29 -6.61
N ILE A 464 -8.20 -5.70 -5.69
CA ILE A 464 -8.41 -5.66 -4.23
C ILE A 464 -7.65 -4.47 -3.62
N GLU A 465 -6.47 -4.12 -4.15
CA GLU A 465 -5.67 -2.98 -3.70
C GLU A 465 -5.21 -2.13 -4.89
N LEU A 466 -5.62 -0.87 -4.91
CA LEU A 466 -5.31 0.12 -5.95
C LEU A 466 -4.60 1.33 -5.33
N GLU A 467 -3.40 1.63 -5.80
CA GLU A 467 -2.62 2.80 -5.39
C GLU A 467 -2.18 3.60 -6.64
N ILE A 468 -2.75 4.79 -6.84
CA ILE A 468 -2.47 5.62 -8.02
C ILE A 468 -1.66 6.85 -7.61
N HIS A 469 -0.42 6.93 -8.07
CA HIS A 469 0.42 8.13 -7.99
C HIS A 469 0.24 8.94 -9.27
N ALA A 470 0.13 10.27 -9.17
CA ALA A 470 0.10 11.15 -10.32
C ALA A 470 1.29 12.08 -10.29
N ARG A 471 2.15 11.96 -11.30
CA ARG A 471 3.38 12.75 -11.34
C ARG A 471 3.12 14.14 -11.92
N GLY A 472 3.74 15.15 -11.30
CA GLY A 472 3.85 16.50 -11.84
C GLY A 472 3.01 17.54 -11.09
N ARG A 473 3.30 18.83 -11.33
CA ARG A 473 2.58 19.95 -10.67
C ARG A 473 1.10 20.05 -11.06
N TYR A 474 0.72 19.43 -12.17
CA TYR A 474 -0.64 19.40 -12.72
C TYR A 474 -1.11 17.95 -12.80
N ALA A 475 -1.17 17.27 -11.65
CA ALA A 475 -1.70 15.92 -11.55
C ALA A 475 -3.03 15.81 -12.31
N PHE A 476 -3.12 14.84 -13.23
CA PHE A 476 -4.33 14.57 -14.02
C PHE A 476 -5.55 14.22 -13.14
N GLN A 477 -5.31 13.88 -11.88
CA GLN A 477 -6.31 13.46 -10.92
C GLN A 477 -7.24 14.63 -10.53
N GLN A 478 -8.31 14.77 -11.31
CA GLN A 478 -9.51 15.50 -10.96
C GLN A 478 -10.47 14.50 -10.31
N TYR A 479 -10.93 14.82 -9.09
CA TYR A 479 -11.84 13.98 -8.31
C TYR A 479 -13.30 14.42 -8.45
N ASP A 480 -13.55 15.43 -9.30
CA ASP A 480 -14.91 15.84 -9.64
C ASP A 480 -15.62 14.74 -10.45
N LEU A 481 -16.96 14.81 -10.49
CA LEU A 481 -17.74 13.84 -11.27
C LEU A 481 -17.26 13.75 -12.72
N ALA A 482 -16.96 14.88 -13.37
CA ALA A 482 -16.59 14.93 -14.79
C ALA A 482 -15.19 14.36 -15.08
N GLY A 483 -14.26 14.40 -14.12
CA GLY A 483 -12.97 13.71 -14.16
C GLY A 483 -13.08 12.18 -14.09
N GLY A 484 -14.26 11.66 -13.73
CA GLY A 484 -14.56 10.24 -13.82
C GLY A 484 -13.99 9.38 -12.69
N PHE A 485 -13.67 9.95 -11.53
CA PHE A 485 -13.23 9.16 -10.37
C PHE A 485 -14.28 8.12 -9.94
N CYS A 486 -15.56 8.43 -10.15
CA CYS A 486 -16.69 7.49 -9.98
C CYS A 486 -16.61 6.24 -10.85
N LEU A 487 -15.85 6.22 -11.94
CA LEU A 487 -15.64 5.01 -12.77
C LEU A 487 -15.05 3.86 -11.93
N LEU A 488 -14.20 4.17 -10.96
CA LEU A 488 -13.60 3.18 -10.06
C LEU A 488 -14.64 2.43 -9.22
N ALA A 489 -15.88 2.91 -9.08
CA ALA A 489 -17.00 2.19 -8.44
C ALA A 489 -17.29 0.82 -9.09
N GLY A 490 -16.83 0.59 -10.33
CA GLY A 490 -16.92 -0.72 -10.99
C GLY A 490 -16.02 -1.81 -10.38
N LEU A 491 -14.99 -1.44 -9.60
CA LEU A 491 -14.08 -2.38 -8.93
C LEU A 491 -14.72 -2.98 -7.67
N ARG A 492 -15.65 -3.93 -7.86
CA ARG A 492 -16.46 -4.51 -6.77
C ARG A 492 -15.63 -5.12 -5.63
N ASP A 493 -14.49 -5.72 -5.94
CA ASP A 493 -13.63 -6.43 -4.98
C ASP A 493 -12.65 -5.51 -4.21
N LEU A 494 -12.72 -4.19 -4.44
CA LEU A 494 -11.74 -3.23 -3.91
C LEU A 494 -11.83 -3.09 -2.38
N GLU A 495 -10.84 -3.66 -1.69
CA GLU A 495 -10.67 -3.51 -0.23
C GLU A 495 -9.89 -2.25 0.15
N ARG A 496 -9.02 -1.75 -0.74
CA ARG A 496 -8.08 -0.65 -0.45
C ARG A 496 -7.89 0.28 -1.65
N LEU A 497 -8.12 1.57 -1.43
CA LEU A 497 -7.84 2.63 -2.40
C LEU A 497 -6.86 3.65 -1.81
N ARG A 498 -5.81 3.97 -2.54
CA ARG A 498 -4.83 5.00 -2.16
C ARG A 498 -4.50 5.92 -3.32
N VAL A 499 -4.46 7.20 -3.02
CA VAL A 499 -4.08 8.24 -3.96
C VAL A 499 -3.26 9.26 -3.17
N PRO A 500 -1.95 9.03 -2.95
CA PRO A 500 -1.19 9.73 -1.91
C PRO A 500 -0.89 11.20 -2.23
N GLU A 501 -0.85 11.57 -3.51
CA GLU A 501 -0.49 12.92 -3.97
C GLU A 501 -1.72 13.74 -4.43
N VAL A 502 -2.81 13.74 -3.65
CA VAL A 502 -3.96 14.65 -3.88
C VAL A 502 -3.56 16.09 -3.54
N PRO A 503 -3.55 17.03 -4.49
CA PRO A 503 -3.51 18.45 -4.14
C PRO A 503 -4.82 18.82 -3.44
N GLN A 504 -4.75 19.51 -2.30
CA GLN A 504 -5.95 19.91 -1.53
C GLN A 504 -7.01 20.65 -2.37
N LYS A 505 -6.61 21.30 -3.46
CA LYS A 505 -7.48 22.02 -4.40
C LYS A 505 -8.29 21.12 -5.35
N ASN A 506 -7.98 19.83 -5.43
CA ASN A 506 -8.58 18.92 -6.42
C ASN A 506 -9.80 18.14 -5.86
N VAL A 507 -10.03 18.16 -4.54
CA VAL A 507 -11.27 17.64 -3.95
C VAL A 507 -12.30 18.76 -4.02
N GLY A 508 -13.16 18.71 -5.04
CA GLY A 508 -14.10 19.79 -5.37
C GLY A 508 -15.20 19.98 -4.34
N LYS A 509 -16.26 19.16 -4.44
CA LYS A 509 -17.46 19.25 -3.61
C LYS A 509 -17.73 17.91 -2.93
N LEU A 510 -18.46 17.93 -1.81
CA LEU A 510 -18.79 16.70 -1.07
C LEU A 510 -19.52 15.68 -1.96
N HIS A 511 -20.43 16.13 -2.83
CA HIS A 511 -21.19 15.27 -3.74
C HIS A 511 -20.36 14.64 -4.88
N ASP A 512 -19.11 15.06 -5.08
CA ASP A 512 -18.21 14.37 -6.02
C ASP A 512 -17.70 13.03 -5.44
N MET A 513 -17.79 12.85 -4.11
CA MET A 513 -17.09 11.80 -3.36
C MET A 513 -17.95 11.09 -2.31
N ASP A 514 -19.13 11.59 -1.95
CA ASP A 514 -20.00 11.00 -0.92
C ASP A 514 -20.51 9.59 -1.28
N TRP A 515 -20.61 9.26 -2.57
CA TRP A 515 -20.95 7.93 -3.10
C TRP A 515 -19.96 6.83 -2.68
N ILE A 516 -18.76 7.21 -2.23
CA ILE A 516 -17.74 6.33 -1.64
C ILE A 516 -18.13 5.89 -0.23
N THR A 517 -18.85 6.76 0.49
CA THR A 517 -19.23 6.49 1.87
C THR A 517 -20.36 5.45 1.90
N SER A 518 -20.33 4.58 2.91
CA SER A 518 -21.17 3.37 3.01
C SER A 518 -22.62 3.60 2.53
N PRO A 519 -23.26 2.62 1.84
CA PRO A 519 -24.65 2.74 1.36
C PRO A 519 -25.67 3.23 2.41
N ARG A 520 -25.40 3.01 3.70
CA ARG A 520 -26.19 3.55 4.83
C ARG A 520 -26.31 5.09 4.80
N ASN A 521 -25.26 5.79 4.38
CA ASN A 521 -25.26 7.24 4.26
C ASN A 521 -26.12 7.74 3.09
N LEU A 522 -26.32 6.95 2.03
CA LEU A 522 -27.16 7.33 0.88
C LEU A 522 -28.63 7.54 1.26
N PHE A 523 -29.09 6.85 2.31
CA PHE A 523 -30.43 7.00 2.88
C PHE A 523 -30.55 8.12 3.93
N SER A 524 -29.44 8.76 4.32
CA SER A 524 -29.50 9.98 5.12
C SER A 524 -30.01 11.16 4.29
N SER A 525 -30.59 12.17 4.94
CA SER A 525 -31.01 13.41 4.27
C SER A 525 -29.85 14.09 3.52
N THR A 526 -28.64 14.05 4.09
CA THR A 526 -27.40 14.53 3.43
C THR A 526 -27.05 13.71 2.18
N GLY A 527 -27.21 12.39 2.22
CA GLY A 527 -26.98 11.50 1.08
C GLY A 527 -27.99 11.72 -0.05
N GLN A 528 -29.27 11.89 0.28
CA GLN A 528 -30.31 12.25 -0.69
C GLN A 528 -30.06 13.63 -1.33
N GLN A 529 -29.66 14.63 -0.53
CA GLN A 529 -29.31 15.96 -1.05
C GLN A 529 -28.11 15.92 -2.00
N ASN A 530 -27.04 15.21 -1.63
CA ASN A 530 -25.87 15.03 -2.49
C ASN A 530 -26.22 14.31 -3.80
N ARG A 531 -27.03 13.25 -3.73
CA ARG A 531 -27.55 12.49 -4.89
C ARG A 531 -28.31 13.41 -5.86
N GLU A 532 -29.15 14.31 -5.35
CA GLU A 532 -29.87 15.25 -6.20
C GLU A 532 -28.95 16.32 -6.81
N GLU A 533 -27.95 16.82 -6.07
CA GLU A 533 -26.91 17.69 -6.66
C GLU A 533 -26.06 16.96 -7.72
N ARG A 534 -25.72 15.67 -7.54
CA ARG A 534 -25.06 14.86 -8.59
C ARG A 534 -25.92 14.79 -9.86
N ARG A 535 -27.20 14.44 -9.73
CA ARG A 535 -28.16 14.37 -10.86
C ARG A 535 -28.30 15.71 -11.57
N LYS A 536 -28.38 16.80 -10.82
CA LYS A 536 -28.40 18.17 -11.33
C LYS A 536 -27.14 18.49 -12.15
N VAL A 537 -25.94 18.17 -11.65
CA VAL A 537 -24.68 18.28 -12.42
C VAL A 537 -24.71 17.43 -13.70
N VAL A 538 -25.09 16.15 -13.61
CA VAL A 538 -25.17 15.25 -14.78
C VAL A 538 -26.20 15.71 -15.81
N SER A 539 -27.33 16.30 -15.39
CA SER A 539 -28.35 16.82 -16.30
C SER A 539 -27.86 18.00 -17.15
N GLN A 540 -26.95 18.82 -16.60
CA GLN A 540 -26.33 19.94 -17.29
C GLN A 540 -25.31 19.47 -18.35
N TRP A 541 -24.83 18.23 -18.28
CA TRP A 541 -23.87 17.70 -19.25
C TRP A 541 -24.44 17.42 -20.64
N ARG A 542 -25.75 17.62 -20.90
CA ARG A 542 -26.37 17.35 -22.22
C ARG A 542 -25.60 18.03 -23.38
N GLY A 543 -25.19 19.29 -23.22
CA GLY A 543 -24.40 20.01 -24.22
C GLY A 543 -22.97 19.47 -24.35
N LEU A 544 -22.33 19.12 -23.24
CA LEU A 544 -20.97 18.56 -23.21
C LEU A 544 -20.91 17.18 -23.87
N LEU A 545 -21.89 16.31 -23.58
CA LEU A 545 -22.03 14.98 -24.17
C LEU A 545 -22.20 15.05 -25.70
N LEU A 546 -23.04 15.98 -26.19
CA LEU A 546 -23.23 16.19 -27.62
C LEU A 546 -21.97 16.74 -28.29
N ALA A 547 -21.30 17.71 -27.66
CA ALA A 547 -20.04 18.26 -28.17
C ALA A 547 -18.92 17.21 -28.22
N GLU A 548 -18.81 16.36 -27.19
CA GLU A 548 -17.82 15.29 -27.13
C GLU A 548 -18.13 14.14 -28.11
N ALA A 549 -19.39 13.71 -28.23
CA ALA A 549 -19.79 12.73 -29.23
C ALA A 549 -19.51 13.21 -30.66
N ASN A 550 -19.72 14.50 -30.95
CA ASN A 550 -19.35 15.11 -32.23
C ASN A 550 -17.83 15.16 -32.43
N LYS A 551 -17.04 15.46 -31.39
CA LYS A 551 -15.56 15.43 -31.41
C LYS A 551 -15.05 14.00 -31.67
N ASP A 552 -15.58 13.00 -30.98
CA ASP A 552 -15.19 11.58 -31.13
C ASP A 552 -15.61 11.02 -32.49
N SER A 553 -16.80 11.38 -32.99
CA SER A 553 -17.25 11.03 -34.34
C SER A 553 -16.37 11.64 -35.43
N LYS A 554 -15.90 12.89 -35.26
CA LYS A 554 -14.93 13.51 -36.18
C LYS A 554 -13.56 12.82 -36.10
N ARG A 555 -13.08 12.49 -34.89
CA ARG A 555 -11.83 11.74 -34.67
C ARG A 555 -11.85 10.39 -35.38
N LEU A 556 -12.92 9.59 -35.20
CA LEU A 556 -13.08 8.29 -35.86
C LEU A 556 -13.11 8.43 -37.39
N LYS A 557 -13.78 9.46 -37.94
CA LYS A 557 -13.78 9.73 -39.38
C LYS A 557 -12.41 10.14 -39.93
N MET A 558 -11.59 10.85 -39.14
CA MET A 558 -10.23 11.23 -39.56
C MET A 558 -9.25 10.04 -39.54
N LEU A 559 -9.43 9.09 -38.61
CA LEU A 559 -8.60 7.89 -38.55
C LEU A 559 -8.97 6.84 -39.61
N GLY A 560 -10.19 6.90 -40.17
CA GLY A 560 -10.62 6.10 -41.33
C GLY A 560 -10.29 4.60 -41.20
N ASP A 561 -9.68 4.05 -42.26
CA ASP A 561 -9.24 2.65 -42.32
C ASP A 561 -8.00 2.37 -41.46
N GLU A 562 -7.22 3.39 -41.08
CA GLU A 562 -6.04 3.21 -40.23
C GLU A 562 -6.45 2.68 -38.86
N PHE A 563 -7.57 3.15 -38.31
CA PHE A 563 -8.08 2.66 -37.02
C PHE A 563 -8.36 1.15 -37.03
N GLN A 564 -8.94 0.62 -38.11
CA GLN A 564 -9.19 -0.83 -38.24
C GLN A 564 -7.89 -1.64 -38.35
N ARG A 565 -6.85 -1.07 -38.98
CA ARG A 565 -5.51 -1.69 -39.02
C ARG A 565 -4.84 -1.66 -37.66
N HIS A 566 -5.00 -0.59 -36.89
CA HIS A 566 -4.51 -0.50 -35.51
C HIS A 566 -5.21 -1.50 -34.58
N GLU A 567 -6.54 -1.66 -34.63
CA GLU A 567 -7.22 -2.69 -33.80
C GLU A 567 -6.71 -4.12 -34.08
N GLY A 568 -6.26 -4.42 -35.31
CA GLY A 568 -5.65 -5.71 -35.66
C GLY A 568 -4.21 -5.91 -35.18
N ASN A 569 -3.46 -4.82 -34.97
CA ASN A 569 -2.04 -4.84 -34.59
C ASN A 569 -1.78 -4.49 -33.11
N THR A 570 -2.76 -3.87 -32.43
CA THR A 570 -2.62 -3.46 -31.04
C THR A 570 -2.47 -4.66 -30.11
N LEU A 571 -1.48 -4.57 -29.21
CA LEU A 571 -1.15 -5.61 -28.24
C LEU A 571 -2.34 -5.97 -27.33
N GLY A 572 -2.67 -7.26 -27.24
CA GLY A 572 -3.59 -7.81 -26.24
C GLY A 572 -5.07 -7.89 -26.64
N TRP A 573 -5.47 -7.45 -27.84
CA TRP A 573 -6.86 -7.61 -28.32
C TRP A 573 -7.25 -9.07 -28.57
N GLU A 574 -6.28 -9.96 -28.78
CA GLU A 574 -6.47 -11.41 -28.89
C GLU A 574 -7.12 -12.00 -27.62
N TYR A 575 -6.90 -11.37 -26.46
CA TYR A 575 -7.55 -11.75 -25.21
C TYR A 575 -8.92 -11.08 -25.02
N CYS A 576 -9.28 -10.06 -25.81
CA CYS A 576 -10.47 -9.22 -25.59
C CYS A 576 -11.75 -9.81 -26.20
N ASP A 577 -12.66 -10.27 -25.34
CA ASP A 577 -14.04 -10.57 -25.74
C ASP A 577 -14.79 -9.30 -26.18
N ASN A 578 -15.81 -9.48 -27.03
CA ASN A 578 -16.57 -8.37 -27.64
C ASN A 578 -17.21 -7.41 -26.62
N ARG A 579 -17.56 -7.89 -25.42
CA ARG A 579 -18.17 -7.08 -24.36
C ARG A 579 -17.12 -6.16 -23.74
N LEU A 580 -15.90 -6.65 -23.53
CA LEU A 580 -14.78 -5.81 -23.13
C LEU A 580 -14.42 -4.81 -24.24
N ARG A 581 -14.43 -5.22 -25.52
CA ARG A 581 -14.20 -4.29 -26.65
C ARG A 581 -15.19 -3.12 -26.63
N GLU A 582 -16.48 -3.40 -26.50
CA GLU A 582 -17.54 -2.37 -26.38
C GLU A 582 -17.40 -1.50 -25.12
N ALA A 583 -16.94 -2.08 -24.00
CA ALA A 583 -16.67 -1.33 -22.77
C ALA A 583 -15.46 -0.38 -22.92
N LEU A 584 -14.38 -0.86 -23.54
CA LEU A 584 -13.18 -0.07 -23.86
C LEU A 584 -13.49 1.04 -24.87
N GLY A 585 -14.37 0.77 -25.83
CA GLY A 585 -14.92 1.75 -26.78
C GLY A 585 -15.48 3.03 -26.15
N ARG A 586 -15.79 3.03 -24.84
CA ARG A 586 -16.30 4.20 -24.10
C ARG A 586 -15.30 4.82 -23.12
N VAL A 587 -14.14 4.21 -22.90
CA VAL A 587 -13.11 4.72 -21.96
C VAL A 587 -12.62 6.11 -22.39
N GLY A 588 -12.57 7.04 -21.44
CA GLY A 588 -12.25 8.46 -21.71
C GLY A 588 -13.45 9.36 -22.05
N LEU A 589 -14.64 8.80 -22.32
CA LEU A 589 -15.85 9.59 -22.61
C LEU A 589 -16.65 9.94 -21.34
N LEU A 590 -17.32 11.09 -21.38
CA LEU A 590 -18.25 11.58 -20.34
C LEU A 590 -19.53 10.75 -20.29
N SER A 591 -19.84 10.03 -21.38
CA SER A 591 -20.94 9.06 -21.42
C SER A 591 -20.70 7.86 -20.51
N ASP A 592 -19.46 7.35 -20.39
CA ASP A 592 -19.14 6.25 -19.45
C ASP A 592 -19.26 6.71 -18.00
N VAL A 593 -18.78 7.93 -17.72
CA VAL A 593 -18.94 8.61 -16.43
C VAL A 593 -20.42 8.75 -16.07
N LYS A 594 -21.23 9.31 -16.99
CA LYS A 594 -22.67 9.48 -16.80
C LYS A 594 -23.36 8.14 -16.50
N MET A 595 -23.11 7.10 -17.30
CA MET A 595 -23.70 5.77 -17.08
C MET A 595 -23.31 5.19 -15.71
N MET A 596 -22.08 5.42 -15.25
CA MET A 596 -21.67 4.98 -13.92
C MET A 596 -22.41 5.75 -12.81
N ILE A 597 -22.57 7.06 -12.92
CA ILE A 597 -23.35 7.85 -11.95
C ILE A 597 -24.82 7.42 -11.95
N GLU A 598 -25.43 7.21 -13.13
CA GLU A 598 -26.80 6.68 -13.25
C GLU A 598 -26.93 5.28 -12.63
N ARG A 599 -25.87 4.45 -12.66
CA ARG A 599 -25.82 3.14 -12.01
C ARG A 599 -25.69 3.23 -10.49
N ILE A 600 -24.81 4.12 -10.00
CA ILE A 600 -24.63 4.43 -8.57
C ILE A 600 -25.96 4.95 -7.98
N ASP A 601 -26.57 5.92 -8.65
CA ASP A 601 -27.81 6.55 -8.19
C ASP A 601 -29.04 5.65 -8.39
N GLY A 602 -29.08 4.82 -9.44
CA GLY A 602 -30.21 3.95 -9.75
C GLY A 602 -30.49 2.89 -8.68
N PHE A 603 -29.44 2.37 -8.05
CA PHE A 603 -29.52 1.41 -6.94
C PHE A 603 -30.47 1.86 -5.83
N ALA A 604 -30.36 3.13 -5.39
CA ALA A 604 -31.14 3.64 -4.27
C ALA A 604 -32.66 3.71 -4.58
N THR A 605 -33.07 3.96 -5.84
CA THR A 605 -34.51 3.96 -6.19
C THR A 605 -35.09 2.56 -6.34
N GLU A 606 -34.31 1.57 -6.80
CA GLU A 606 -34.77 0.17 -6.76
C GLU A 606 -34.95 -0.33 -5.31
N ALA A 607 -34.08 0.10 -4.37
CA ALA A 607 -34.20 -0.23 -2.96
C ALA A 607 -35.44 0.42 -2.31
N GLU A 608 -35.65 1.73 -2.55
CA GLU A 608 -36.85 2.47 -2.10
C GLU A 608 -38.15 1.81 -2.59
N THR A 609 -38.20 1.37 -3.84
CA THR A 609 -39.40 0.76 -4.44
C THR A 609 -39.71 -0.63 -3.86
N LYS A 610 -38.66 -1.45 -3.62
CA LYS A 610 -38.82 -2.81 -3.07
C LYS A 610 -39.22 -2.82 -1.59
N ALA A 611 -38.84 -1.79 -0.83
CA ALA A 611 -39.22 -1.68 0.58
C ALA A 611 -40.74 -1.45 0.79
N GLY A 612 -41.48 -1.07 -0.24
CA GLY A 612 -42.94 -0.82 -0.18
C GLY A 612 -43.83 -1.94 -0.72
N THR A 613 -43.28 -3.05 -1.24
CA THR A 613 -44.06 -4.09 -1.94
C THR A 613 -43.68 -5.52 -1.52
N ASP A 614 -44.44 -6.07 -0.56
CA ASP A 614 -44.27 -7.41 0.03
C ASP A 614 -44.60 -8.61 -0.92
N GLN A 615 -44.47 -8.44 -2.24
CA GLN A 615 -44.86 -9.48 -3.21
C GLN A 615 -43.77 -10.53 -3.44
N LYS A 616 -44.07 -11.77 -3.03
CA LYS A 616 -43.23 -12.98 -3.11
C LYS A 616 -43.06 -13.57 -4.52
N GLU A 617 -42.82 -12.76 -5.55
CA GLU A 617 -42.53 -13.32 -6.88
C GLU A 617 -41.05 -13.67 -7.03
N GLY A 618 -40.77 -14.95 -7.30
CA GLY A 618 -39.44 -15.55 -7.36
C GLY A 618 -38.62 -15.19 -8.61
N GLY A 619 -38.61 -13.93 -9.00
CA GLY A 619 -37.78 -13.41 -10.09
C GLY A 619 -36.29 -13.57 -9.76
N ARG A 620 -35.50 -14.08 -10.72
CA ARG A 620 -34.04 -14.25 -10.57
C ARG A 620 -33.42 -12.95 -10.07
N GLY A 621 -32.82 -12.99 -8.88
CA GLY A 621 -32.33 -11.81 -8.18
C GLY A 621 -31.39 -10.98 -9.05
N ARG A 622 -31.85 -9.81 -9.50
CA ARG A 622 -31.01 -8.81 -10.18
C ARG A 622 -29.96 -8.38 -9.17
N GLU A 623 -28.70 -8.75 -9.38
CA GLU A 623 -27.58 -8.35 -8.50
C GLU A 623 -27.60 -6.84 -8.30
N SER A 624 -27.93 -6.43 -7.09
CA SER A 624 -28.02 -5.02 -6.72
C SER A 624 -26.61 -4.41 -6.74
N PHE A 625 -26.41 -3.32 -7.49
CA PHE A 625 -25.10 -2.69 -7.64
C PHE A 625 -24.69 -1.93 -6.37
N GLU A 626 -23.91 -2.58 -5.52
CA GLU A 626 -23.28 -1.95 -4.36
C GLU A 626 -21.90 -1.35 -4.73
N CYS A 627 -21.68 -0.10 -4.35
CA CYS A 627 -20.39 0.58 -4.49
C CYS A 627 -19.40 0.05 -3.45
N TRP A 628 -18.35 -0.64 -3.91
CA TRP A 628 -17.25 -1.14 -3.08
C TRP A 628 -17.68 -1.84 -1.77
N PRO A 629 -18.48 -2.93 -1.85
CA PRO A 629 -18.97 -3.68 -0.67
C PRO A 629 -17.87 -4.22 0.26
N HIS A 630 -16.61 -4.17 -0.18
CA HIS A 630 -15.46 -4.70 0.55
C HIS A 630 -14.46 -3.62 0.99
N LEU A 631 -14.71 -2.34 0.73
CA LEU A 631 -13.77 -1.26 1.05
C LEU A 631 -13.52 -1.15 2.56
N GLN A 632 -12.29 -1.44 2.96
CA GLN A 632 -11.81 -1.33 4.34
C GLN A 632 -11.00 -0.05 4.57
N ARG A 633 -10.32 0.46 3.54
CA ARG A 633 -9.39 1.59 3.65
C ARG A 633 -9.42 2.48 2.42
N ILE A 634 -9.56 3.78 2.64
CA ILE A 634 -9.34 4.81 1.63
C ILE A 634 -8.34 5.84 2.16
N GLY A 635 -7.34 6.18 1.34
CA GLY A 635 -6.37 7.24 1.64
C GLY A 635 -6.28 8.20 0.46
N LEU A 636 -6.89 9.38 0.60
CA LEU A 636 -6.89 10.44 -0.41
C LEU A 636 -6.03 11.59 0.09
N GLY A 637 -4.83 11.71 -0.48
CA GLY A 637 -3.82 12.67 -0.06
C GLY A 637 -3.27 12.38 1.32
N SER A 638 -2.66 13.41 1.90
CA SER A 638 -2.14 13.44 3.27
C SER A 638 -3.22 13.92 4.27
N TYR A 639 -4.49 13.55 4.07
CA TYR A 639 -5.62 14.14 4.81
C TYR A 639 -6.60 13.13 5.41
N SER A 640 -6.28 12.66 6.61
CA SER A 640 -7.22 12.60 7.75
C SER A 640 -6.42 12.29 9.03
N PRO A 641 -6.53 13.06 10.13
CA PRO A 641 -5.64 12.89 11.29
C PRO A 641 -5.83 11.62 12.13
N PHE A 642 -6.87 10.82 11.84
CA PHE A 642 -7.30 9.74 12.74
C PHE A 642 -7.64 8.44 11.99
N GLY A 643 -8.87 8.25 11.54
CA GLY A 643 -9.29 7.11 10.70
C GLY A 643 -8.86 5.69 11.15
N LEU A 644 -8.93 5.24 12.41
CA LEU A 644 -9.55 5.78 13.64
C LEU A 644 -10.83 6.62 13.41
N GLN A 645 -11.90 5.91 13.08
CA GLN A 645 -13.16 6.13 13.79
C GLN A 645 -12.91 6.11 15.31
N SER A 646 -13.71 6.80 16.13
CA SER A 646 -13.58 6.64 17.59
C SER A 646 -13.74 5.16 17.97
N VAL A 647 -13.22 4.74 19.14
CA VAL A 647 -13.39 3.34 19.60
C VAL A 647 -14.87 2.96 19.58
N ASP A 648 -15.74 3.90 19.96
CA ASP A 648 -17.19 3.73 19.96
C ASP A 648 -17.78 3.66 18.54
N GLN A 649 -17.31 4.49 17.59
CA GLN A 649 -17.75 4.45 16.20
C GLN A 649 -17.30 3.17 15.48
N GLU A 650 -16.07 2.69 15.73
CA GLU A 650 -15.57 1.44 15.17
C GLU A 650 -16.27 0.22 15.80
N LEU A 651 -16.59 0.28 17.11
CA LEU A 651 -17.45 -0.71 17.76
C LEU A 651 -18.90 -0.65 17.23
N GLN A 652 -19.45 0.53 16.95
CA GLN A 652 -20.75 0.68 16.28
C GLN A 652 -20.70 0.17 14.82
N ARG A 653 -19.58 0.32 14.12
CA ARG A 653 -19.36 -0.23 12.78
C ARG A 653 -19.33 -1.75 12.78
N LEU A 654 -18.69 -2.35 13.79
CA LEU A 654 -18.53 -3.81 13.93
C LEU A 654 -19.73 -4.49 14.62
N PHE A 655 -20.47 -3.78 15.50
CA PHE A 655 -21.59 -4.29 16.30
C PHE A 655 -22.82 -3.35 16.25
N PRO A 656 -23.40 -3.09 15.06
CA PRO A 656 -24.34 -1.98 14.82
C PRO A 656 -25.74 -2.07 15.48
N ALA A 657 -25.97 -2.98 16.43
CA ALA A 657 -27.30 -3.21 17.02
C ALA A 657 -27.30 -3.61 18.51
N GLN A 658 -26.15 -3.63 19.21
CA GLN A 658 -26.05 -4.13 20.60
C GLN A 658 -25.39 -3.18 21.60
N PHE A 659 -24.86 -2.05 21.15
CA PHE A 659 -24.28 -1.00 22.01
C PHE A 659 -25.05 0.31 21.87
N ASP A 660 -26.35 0.25 22.18
CA ASP A 660 -27.07 1.44 22.63
C ASP A 660 -26.64 1.67 24.10
N LEU A 661 -25.46 2.27 24.25
CA LEU A 661 -24.98 2.74 25.55
C LEU A 661 -25.95 3.85 25.96
N GLY A 662 -26.81 3.55 26.94
CA GLY A 662 -27.82 4.45 27.48
C GLY A 662 -27.25 5.82 27.87
N PRO A 663 -28.13 6.81 28.09
CA PRO A 663 -27.76 8.22 28.18
C PRO A 663 -26.52 8.43 29.04
N LYS A 664 -25.52 9.10 28.47
CA LYS A 664 -24.27 9.44 29.16
C LYS A 664 -24.61 10.29 30.38
N GLU A 665 -24.59 9.68 31.56
CA GLU A 665 -24.70 10.41 32.82
C GLU A 665 -23.52 11.39 32.91
N GLU A 666 -23.85 12.67 33.07
CA GLU A 666 -22.88 13.75 33.23
C GLU A 666 -22.20 13.61 34.61
N TYR A 667 -21.01 13.00 34.62
CA TYR A 667 -20.10 13.15 35.74
C TYR A 667 -19.42 14.53 35.66
N MET A 668 -19.85 15.45 36.54
CA MET A 668 -19.06 16.58 37.00
C MET A 668 -17.90 16.11 37.90
#